data_AF-A0ABD2KCN9-F1
#
_entry.id   AF-A0ABD2KCN9-F1
#
_cell.length_a   1.000
_cell.length_b   1.000
_cell.length_c   1.000
_cell.angle_alpha   90.00
_cell.angle_beta   90.00
_cell.angle_gamma   90.00
#
_symmetry.space_group_name_H-M   'P 1'
#
loop_
_entity.id
_entity.type
_entity.pdbx_description
1 polymer ?
#
loop_
_entity_poly.entity_id
_entity_poly.type
_entity_poly.pdbx_seq_one_letter_code
_entity_poly.pdbx_strand_id
1 'polypeptide(L)'
;MMMLGRFLIKFQCQEEQQTMPDSVMAGFTTPSTPVANQMLIKVAMLVAQNDTDFGLARKNAALPNSGGAIPMALEQLWADEILPKSLNFSIHWTYSQCNEAKDFGQTYNYISKLGADAIIATTCIDVPPMLGHLAANFNIPMLVWGQSMSSNLASSNNATYPTLLNIVPNYKYMASGLISLLQYFNWTQIGIIIQSDIVSASGVVLLCFDDLKQMRTFALQLFDGGLNTKDYVYIMVDNDMYLSFNLTRLPFWVQSSNNSNTLDGRNADAEVIGRLALWWHYDITLSTLSNQNYYGFFKRVIDRTGDWPFYCDESNCSKVINGSLYSLLLYDAIYNYGMALNESFRQFGIRPEVYRNGTLLAQNNRKPFMGLTGYVTVETDQNTRVFVLSNRKSSEKGNSLRILMQFAWVEGKLQISLRNGSLSMWSSRGGSIPPAVPICGFDGKGCAASVFEMYKGYLLLGIALFVVTISGSTFTVGFLIHAKFVEGRRSNMSWKIPFALLTKSKPKRADRTAANRSRHSVRSNQTNISSLTHSTIGSLARSRIFSLYSYNGEKCIVRSFGSTTMAKALTMAQMAECRTMRLFDHENVNRFLGLSLDGPNVLAVWNFCMRGSIRDVILSENAMVKDVIFIQSAIKELCEGIHFLHNSPLQFHGRLKSSACLINDRWQVKISYFGLRWLKSSQKYRAKDLLWLSPEQLRKMGDSEIVEGSKPSDIYTMALIFTEVQIKIKQ
;
A
#
# COMPACT_ATOMS: atom_id res chain seq x y z
N MET A 1 14.96 4.42 15.12
CA MET A 1 15.87 4.00 16.21
C MET A 1 15.64 2.51 16.44
N MET A 2 16.70 1.68 16.44
CA MET A 2 16.71 0.20 16.40
C MET A 2 16.55 -0.46 15.01
N MET A 3 17.62 -0.43 14.19
CA MET A 3 18.13 -1.56 13.37
C MET A 3 19.24 -1.05 12.42
N LEU A 4 20.26 -0.40 12.98
CA LEU A 4 21.55 -0.16 12.32
C LEU A 4 22.59 -0.25 13.44
N GLY A 5 22.88 -1.48 13.83
CA GLY A 5 23.84 -1.81 14.86
C GLY A 5 24.94 -2.68 14.28
N ARG A 6 26.17 -2.18 14.41
CA ARG A 6 27.47 -2.87 14.26
C ARG A 6 28.01 -3.04 12.84
N PHE A 7 28.71 -2.01 12.36
CA PHE A 7 30.07 -2.13 11.84
C PHE A 7 30.82 -0.84 12.19
N LEU A 8 31.36 -0.77 13.42
CA LEU A 8 32.37 0.21 13.81
C LEU A 8 33.70 -0.53 13.79
N ILE A 9 34.47 -0.38 12.70
CA ILE A 9 35.88 -0.75 12.71
C ILE A 9 36.63 0.50 13.16
N LYS A 10 37.13 0.47 14.39
CA LYS A 10 37.93 1.51 15.00
C LYS A 10 39.38 1.30 14.53
N PHE A 11 39.90 2.15 13.66
CA PHE A 11 41.34 2.23 13.43
C PHE A 11 41.92 3.31 14.33
N GLN A 12 42.84 2.90 15.19
CA GLN A 12 43.62 3.75 16.07
C GLN A 12 45.04 3.74 15.50
N CYS A 13 45.46 4.82 14.84
CA CYS A 13 46.87 5.00 14.49
C CYS A 13 47.60 5.52 15.72
N GLN A 14 48.50 4.71 16.27
CA GLN A 14 49.55 5.17 17.18
C GLN A 14 50.58 5.95 16.36
N GLU A 15 50.91 7.17 16.81
CA GLU A 15 52.13 7.85 16.41
C GLU A 15 53.33 7.13 17.02
N GLU A 16 54.12 6.43 16.21
CA GLU A 16 55.51 6.14 16.56
C GLU A 16 56.36 7.35 16.17
N GLN A 17 56.81 8.10 17.17
CA GLN A 17 57.93 9.02 17.03
C GLN A 17 59.21 8.21 16.79
N GLN A 18 59.80 8.32 15.61
CA GLN A 18 61.20 7.95 15.38
C GLN A 18 62.04 9.18 15.01
N THR A 19 63.12 9.35 15.77
CA THR A 19 64.15 10.37 15.62
C THR A 19 65.33 9.90 14.77
N MET A 20 65.96 10.85 14.06
CA MET A 20 67.32 10.89 13.47
C MET A 20 67.52 10.32 12.04
N PRO A 21 68.60 10.68 11.30
CA PRO A 21 69.60 11.75 11.52
C PRO A 21 69.66 12.79 10.38
N ASP A 22 70.45 13.85 10.62
CA ASP A 22 70.72 14.96 9.70
C ASP A 22 71.24 14.49 8.32
N SER A 23 70.55 14.89 7.25
CA SER A 23 71.02 14.70 5.88
C SER A 23 71.84 15.91 5.41
N VAL A 24 73.13 15.62 5.26
CA VAL A 24 74.24 16.33 4.60
C VAL A 24 73.85 17.35 3.52
N MET A 25 74.35 18.57 3.68
CA MET A 25 74.42 19.61 2.64
C MET A 25 75.34 19.16 1.51
N ALA A 26 74.80 18.96 0.30
CA ALA A 26 75.59 18.75 -0.91
C ALA A 26 76.08 20.11 -1.43
N GLY A 27 77.40 20.22 -1.57
CA GLY A 27 78.13 21.42 -1.95
C GLY A 27 77.95 21.83 -3.41
N PHE A 28 78.09 23.14 -3.60
CA PHE A 28 78.09 23.89 -4.84
C PHE A 28 79.12 23.40 -5.87
N THR A 29 78.70 23.27 -7.13
CA THR A 29 79.56 23.45 -8.31
C THR A 29 78.74 24.09 -9.45
N THR A 30 79.08 25.33 -9.80
CA THR A 30 78.66 25.99 -11.05
C THR A 30 79.84 25.96 -12.02
N PRO A 31 79.68 25.52 -13.29
CA PRO A 31 80.66 25.83 -14.32
C PRO A 31 80.32 27.12 -15.09
N SER A 32 81.38 27.90 -15.27
CA SER A 32 81.67 28.89 -16.33
C SER A 32 80.80 30.15 -16.50
N THR A 33 81.37 31.26 -16.01
CA THR A 33 81.45 32.62 -16.57
C THR A 33 80.15 33.29 -17.08
N PRO A 34 79.67 34.36 -16.43
CA PRO A 34 78.59 35.17 -16.97
C PRO A 34 79.10 35.99 -18.16
N VAL A 35 78.44 35.83 -19.31
CA VAL A 35 78.51 36.82 -20.39
C VAL A 35 77.94 38.13 -19.83
N ALA A 36 78.81 39.13 -19.69
CA ALA A 36 78.43 40.45 -19.19
C ALA A 36 77.36 41.07 -20.10
N ASN A 37 76.13 41.18 -19.57
CA ASN A 37 74.89 41.83 -20.10
C ASN A 37 73.64 40.94 -20.12
N GLN A 38 73.69 39.69 -19.66
CA GLN A 38 72.47 38.89 -19.49
C GLN A 38 71.88 39.08 -18.09
N MET A 39 70.61 39.51 -18.02
CA MET A 39 69.86 39.59 -16.75
C MET A 39 69.45 38.18 -16.32
N LEU A 40 69.68 37.83 -15.05
CA LEU A 40 69.46 36.49 -14.52
C LEU A 40 68.41 36.51 -13.41
N ILE A 41 67.30 35.82 -13.61
CA ILE A 41 66.27 35.60 -12.58
C ILE A 41 66.56 34.30 -11.84
N LYS A 42 66.73 34.38 -10.52
CA LYS A 42 66.95 33.19 -9.68
C LYS A 42 65.60 32.62 -9.23
N VAL A 43 65.29 31.41 -9.65
CA VAL A 43 64.05 30.73 -9.29
C VAL A 43 64.36 29.58 -8.35
N ALA A 44 63.72 29.56 -7.19
CA ALA A 44 63.80 28.45 -6.25
C ALA A 44 62.62 27.49 -6.47
N MET A 45 62.83 26.19 -6.37
CA MET A 45 61.80 25.18 -6.58
C MET A 45 61.87 24.10 -5.50
N LEU A 46 60.72 23.79 -4.91
CA LEU A 46 60.55 22.61 -4.07
C LEU A 46 59.83 21.53 -4.87
N VAL A 47 60.36 20.30 -4.88
CA VAL A 47 59.78 19.21 -5.67
C VAL A 47 59.48 18.02 -4.79
N ALA A 48 58.29 17.45 -4.90
CA ALA A 48 57.94 16.25 -4.14
C ALA A 48 58.93 15.10 -4.44
N GLN A 49 59.40 14.43 -3.38
CA GLN A 49 60.25 13.26 -3.51
C GLN A 49 59.47 12.09 -4.16
N ASN A 50 60.17 11.26 -4.94
CA ASN A 50 59.64 10.04 -5.53
C ASN A 50 59.53 8.94 -4.46
N ASP A 51 58.63 9.13 -3.51
CA ASP A 51 58.36 8.17 -2.44
C ASP A 51 57.15 7.28 -2.83
N THR A 52 57.30 5.97 -2.67
CA THR A 52 56.23 4.99 -2.94
C THR A 52 55.16 4.96 -1.85
N ASP A 53 55.48 5.44 -0.65
CA ASP A 53 54.66 5.21 0.54
C ASP A 53 53.58 6.27 0.73
N PHE A 54 53.74 7.45 0.11
CA PHE A 54 52.87 8.62 0.32
C PHE A 54 51.93 8.96 -0.85
N GLY A 55 51.63 7.99 -1.70
CA GLY A 55 50.59 8.11 -2.71
C GLY A 55 51.10 8.51 -4.10
N LEU A 56 50.30 8.12 -5.10
CA LEU A 56 50.74 8.04 -6.48
C LEU A 56 50.80 9.41 -7.19
N ALA A 57 50.07 10.40 -6.70
CA ALA A 57 50.14 11.79 -7.16
C ALA A 57 51.53 12.40 -6.94
N ARG A 58 52.15 12.14 -5.78
CA ARG A 58 53.51 12.60 -5.44
C ARG A 58 54.56 12.03 -6.40
N LYS A 59 54.45 10.73 -6.71
CA LYS A 59 55.29 10.07 -7.72
C LYS A 59 55.16 10.72 -9.10
N ASN A 60 53.95 11.08 -9.53
CA ASN A 60 53.72 11.68 -10.84
C ASN A 60 54.17 13.14 -10.91
N ALA A 61 54.12 13.88 -9.81
CA ALA A 61 54.63 15.24 -9.73
C ALA A 61 56.14 15.32 -9.43
N ALA A 62 56.81 14.18 -9.23
CA ALA A 62 58.24 14.13 -8.97
C ALA A 62 59.04 14.73 -10.13
N LEU A 63 60.22 15.27 -9.79
CA LEU A 63 61.10 15.94 -10.74
C LEU A 63 61.36 15.12 -12.02
N PRO A 64 61.70 13.81 -11.94
CA PRO A 64 62.05 13.03 -13.14
C PRO A 64 60.91 12.93 -14.16
N ASN A 65 59.66 13.08 -13.72
CA ASN A 65 58.48 12.87 -14.55
C ASN A 65 57.88 14.19 -15.08
N SER A 66 58.35 15.34 -14.57
CA SER A 66 57.71 16.63 -14.81
C SER A 66 58.67 17.80 -15.04
N GLY A 67 59.88 17.75 -14.51
CA GLY A 67 60.83 18.87 -14.49
C GLY A 67 61.13 19.46 -15.87
N GLY A 68 61.31 18.62 -16.89
CA GLY A 68 61.59 19.04 -18.27
C GLY A 68 60.52 19.94 -18.90
N ALA A 69 59.33 20.06 -18.29
CA ALA A 69 58.34 21.06 -18.69
C ALA A 69 58.83 22.51 -18.53
N ILE A 70 59.69 22.80 -17.54
CA ILE A 70 60.19 24.16 -17.30
C ILE A 70 61.04 24.68 -18.46
N PRO A 71 62.14 24.01 -18.86
CA PRO A 71 62.93 24.49 -20.00
C PRO A 71 62.11 24.54 -21.28
N MET A 72 61.18 23.60 -21.49
CA MET A 72 60.28 23.62 -22.64
C MET A 72 59.35 24.85 -22.65
N ALA A 73 58.83 25.27 -21.51
CA ALA A 73 58.00 26.47 -21.41
C ALA A 73 58.80 27.76 -21.63
N LEU A 74 60.01 27.85 -21.05
CA LEU A 74 60.90 29.00 -21.24
C LEU A 74 61.33 29.15 -22.70
N GLU A 75 61.66 28.05 -23.37
CA GLU A 75 61.98 28.04 -24.79
C GLU A 75 60.82 28.53 -25.66
N GLN A 76 59.60 28.11 -25.33
CA GLN A 76 58.42 28.62 -26.03
C GLN A 76 58.22 30.11 -25.78
N LEU A 77 58.38 30.59 -24.54
CA LEU A 77 58.27 32.02 -24.20
C LEU A 77 59.28 32.88 -24.97
N TRP A 78 60.50 32.37 -25.21
CA TRP A 78 61.50 33.05 -26.04
C TRP A 78 61.20 32.95 -27.53
N ALA A 79 60.66 31.81 -28.00
CA ALA A 79 60.28 31.60 -29.39
C ALA A 79 59.08 32.49 -29.79
N ASP A 80 58.12 32.66 -28.88
CA ASP A 80 56.93 33.51 -29.05
C ASP A 80 57.23 35.01 -28.85
N GLU A 81 58.50 35.37 -28.58
CA GLU A 81 58.93 36.74 -28.29
C GLU A 81 58.17 37.40 -27.10
N ILE A 82 57.64 36.57 -26.19
CA ILE A 82 57.00 37.01 -24.95
C ILE A 82 58.06 37.48 -23.96
N LEU A 83 59.15 36.71 -23.83
CA LEU A 83 60.32 37.09 -23.05
C LEU A 83 61.50 37.41 -23.97
N PRO A 84 62.31 38.43 -23.65
CA PRO A 84 63.47 38.75 -24.45
C PRO A 84 64.57 37.71 -24.25
N LYS A 85 65.31 37.39 -25.32
CA LYS A 85 66.44 36.44 -25.29
C LYS A 85 67.62 36.88 -24.40
N SER A 86 67.64 38.13 -23.96
CA SER A 86 68.62 38.65 -23.00
C SER A 86 68.31 38.29 -21.54
N LEU A 87 67.11 37.77 -21.27
CA LEU A 87 66.68 37.36 -19.94
C LEU A 87 66.87 35.85 -19.76
N ASN A 88 67.74 35.49 -18.81
CA ASN A 88 68.05 34.12 -18.44
C ASN A 88 67.46 33.77 -17.07
N PHE A 89 67.37 32.48 -16.81
CA PHE A 89 66.89 31.93 -15.54
C PHE A 89 67.96 31.03 -14.92
N SER A 90 68.01 30.96 -13.59
CA SER A 90 68.73 29.90 -12.88
C SER A 90 67.77 29.22 -11.91
N ILE A 91 67.54 27.92 -12.11
CA ILE A 91 66.59 27.14 -11.31
C ILE A 91 67.37 26.40 -10.23
N HIS A 92 67.11 26.71 -8.98
CA HIS A 92 67.65 26.04 -7.80
C HIS A 92 66.57 25.19 -7.18
N TRP A 93 66.81 23.90 -6.99
CA TRP A 93 65.77 22.98 -6.54
C TRP A 93 66.23 22.06 -5.42
N THR A 94 65.29 21.60 -4.58
CA THR A 94 65.49 20.57 -3.56
C THR A 94 64.26 19.67 -3.47
N TYR A 95 64.45 18.46 -2.95
CA TYR A 95 63.32 17.57 -2.66
C TYR A 95 62.57 18.04 -1.40
N SER A 96 61.28 18.28 -1.56
CA SER A 96 60.31 18.45 -0.48
C SER A 96 59.91 17.08 0.04
N GLN A 97 59.98 16.93 1.37
CA GLN A 97 59.50 15.75 2.09
C GLN A 97 58.00 15.86 2.42
N CYS A 98 57.28 16.80 1.79
CA CYS A 98 55.94 17.22 2.20
C CYS A 98 55.83 17.46 3.71
N ASN A 99 56.88 18.05 4.30
CA ASN A 99 56.95 18.36 5.71
C ASN A 99 56.97 19.87 5.88
N GLU A 100 55.93 20.41 6.50
CA GLU A 100 55.72 21.85 6.63
C GLU A 100 56.93 22.57 7.23
N ALA A 101 57.47 22.09 8.35
CA ALA A 101 58.59 22.74 9.02
C ALA A 101 59.86 22.77 8.17
N LYS A 102 60.20 21.63 7.53
CA LYS A 102 61.40 21.54 6.68
C LYS A 102 61.26 22.39 5.43
N ASP A 103 60.12 22.31 4.74
CA ASP A 103 59.90 23.04 3.48
C ASP A 103 59.82 24.55 3.70
N PHE A 104 59.25 25.00 4.82
CA PHE A 104 59.30 26.41 5.23
C PHE A 104 60.74 26.89 5.44
N GLY A 105 61.52 26.14 6.22
CA GLY A 105 62.92 26.47 6.51
C GLY A 105 63.78 26.52 5.24
N GLN A 106 63.58 25.60 4.31
CA GLN A 106 64.28 25.61 3.03
C GLN A 106 63.87 26.77 2.14
N THR A 107 62.57 27.09 2.08
CA THR A 107 62.09 28.27 1.34
C THR A 107 62.66 29.55 1.92
N TYR A 108 62.71 29.67 3.25
CA TYR A 108 63.36 30.80 3.92
C TYR A 108 64.84 30.90 3.53
N ASN A 109 65.59 29.79 3.53
CA ASN A 109 66.99 29.78 3.09
C ASN A 109 67.14 30.21 1.62
N TYR A 110 66.23 29.81 0.73
CA TYR A 110 66.25 30.27 -0.66
C TYR A 110 66.03 31.78 -0.78
N ILE A 111 65.11 32.34 -0.01
CA ILE A 111 64.86 33.78 -0.01
C ILE A 111 66.04 34.54 0.59
N SER A 112 66.52 34.12 1.77
CA SER A 112 67.46 34.90 2.58
C SER A 112 68.93 34.70 2.21
N LYS A 113 69.33 33.50 1.78
CA LYS A 113 70.74 33.16 1.47
C LYS A 113 71.02 33.14 -0.03
N LEU A 114 70.18 32.45 -0.80
CA LEU A 114 70.34 32.39 -2.26
C LEU A 114 69.93 33.72 -2.93
N GLY A 115 68.99 34.43 -2.30
CA GLY A 115 68.41 35.66 -2.83
C GLY A 115 67.43 35.36 -3.97
N ALA A 116 66.66 34.28 -3.88
CA ALA A 116 65.69 33.89 -4.90
C ALA A 116 64.71 35.04 -5.23
N ASP A 117 64.42 35.18 -6.52
CA ASP A 117 63.52 36.20 -7.07
C ASP A 117 62.10 35.66 -7.30
N ALA A 118 61.95 34.34 -7.41
CA ALA A 118 60.67 33.66 -7.50
C ALA A 118 60.73 32.27 -6.87
N ILE A 119 59.57 31.76 -6.44
CA ILE A 119 59.43 30.45 -5.82
C ILE A 119 58.42 29.61 -6.61
N ILE A 120 58.80 28.40 -6.99
CA ILE A 120 57.90 27.36 -7.48
C ILE A 120 57.61 26.44 -6.29
N ALA A 121 56.37 26.48 -5.80
CA ALA A 121 55.96 25.69 -4.65
C ALA A 121 55.94 24.19 -4.98
N THR A 122 56.03 23.37 -3.93
CA THR A 122 55.83 21.92 -4.03
C THR A 122 54.38 21.59 -4.37
N THR A 123 54.15 20.40 -4.91
CA THR A 123 52.80 19.90 -5.22
C THR A 123 52.09 19.30 -4.02
N CYS A 124 52.74 19.15 -2.86
CA CYS A 124 52.11 18.71 -1.62
C CYS A 124 50.92 19.63 -1.25
N ILE A 125 49.81 19.11 -0.74
CA ILE A 125 48.57 19.89 -0.55
C ILE A 125 48.72 20.94 0.56
N ASP A 126 49.36 20.58 1.68
CA ASP A 126 49.35 21.38 2.91
C ASP A 126 50.49 22.40 3.00
N VAL A 127 51.55 22.23 2.21
CA VAL A 127 52.75 23.08 2.25
C VAL A 127 52.56 24.44 1.56
N PRO A 128 51.97 24.54 0.35
CA PRO A 128 51.85 25.80 -0.38
C PRO A 128 51.09 26.94 0.35
N PRO A 129 49.99 26.70 1.09
CA PRO A 129 49.35 27.76 1.89
C PRO A 129 50.31 28.40 2.90
N MET A 130 51.14 27.58 3.54
CA MET A 130 52.11 28.01 4.52
C MET A 130 53.28 28.77 3.84
N LEU A 131 53.77 28.29 2.70
CA LEU A 131 54.76 29.02 1.89
C LEU A 131 54.22 30.34 1.33
N GLY A 132 52.91 30.43 1.06
CA GLY A 132 52.25 31.64 0.60
C GLY A 132 52.37 32.78 1.60
N HIS A 133 52.26 32.50 2.91
CA HIS A 133 52.47 33.52 3.93
C HIS A 133 53.91 34.03 3.94
N LEU A 134 54.88 33.14 3.75
CA LEU A 134 56.28 33.50 3.67
C LEU A 134 56.57 34.37 2.43
N ALA A 135 56.10 33.94 1.26
CA ALA A 135 56.26 34.65 0.00
C ALA A 135 55.62 36.05 0.05
N ALA A 136 54.42 36.16 0.65
CA ALA A 136 53.74 37.43 0.86
C ALA A 136 54.57 38.37 1.76
N ASN A 137 55.13 37.87 2.85
CA ASN A 137 55.94 38.66 3.78
C ASN A 137 57.21 39.23 3.13
N PHE A 138 57.85 38.47 2.23
CA PHE A 138 59.04 38.92 1.49
C PHE A 138 58.71 39.62 0.16
N ASN A 139 57.41 39.75 -0.17
CA ASN A 139 56.90 40.24 -1.44
C ASN A 139 57.52 39.54 -2.68
N ILE A 140 57.70 38.21 -2.62
CA ILE A 140 58.29 37.41 -3.70
C ILE A 140 57.18 36.64 -4.44
N PRO A 141 57.18 36.60 -5.79
CA PRO A 141 56.21 35.84 -6.55
C PRO A 141 56.31 34.34 -6.23
N MET A 142 55.17 33.74 -5.92
CA MET A 142 55.06 32.29 -5.69
C MET A 142 54.14 31.67 -6.73
N LEU A 143 54.67 30.72 -7.48
CA LEU A 143 53.95 29.93 -8.48
C LEU A 143 53.51 28.62 -7.84
N VAL A 144 52.24 28.27 -8.01
CA VAL A 144 51.71 26.95 -7.65
C VAL A 144 51.43 26.15 -8.92
N TRP A 145 51.62 24.83 -8.84
CA TRP A 145 51.41 23.90 -9.95
C TRP A 145 50.99 22.52 -9.42
N GLY A 146 50.50 21.65 -10.32
CA GLY A 146 50.18 20.26 -9.99
C GLY A 146 48.73 20.03 -9.56
N GLN A 147 48.51 19.30 -8.47
CA GLN A 147 47.20 18.79 -8.07
C GLN A 147 46.27 19.90 -7.59
N SER A 148 44.97 19.60 -7.46
CA SER A 148 44.01 20.56 -6.90
C SER A 148 44.49 21.06 -5.54
N MET A 149 44.57 22.37 -5.39
CA MET A 149 45.09 23.01 -4.19
C MET A 149 43.99 23.35 -3.19
N SER A 150 44.40 23.60 -1.95
CA SER A 150 43.54 24.08 -0.87
C SER A 150 42.70 25.29 -1.32
N SER A 151 41.45 25.34 -0.87
CA SER A 151 40.55 26.48 -1.09
C SER A 151 41.11 27.80 -0.54
N ASN A 152 42.04 27.73 0.41
CA ASN A 152 42.73 28.91 0.96
C ASN A 152 43.55 29.65 -0.11
N LEU A 153 44.09 28.94 -1.09
CA LEU A 153 44.92 29.49 -2.17
C LEU A 153 44.09 30.00 -3.37
N ALA A 154 42.77 30.08 -3.25
CA ALA A 154 41.95 30.75 -4.25
C ALA A 154 42.25 32.26 -4.26
N SER A 155 42.30 32.87 -5.45
CA SER A 155 42.48 34.32 -5.67
C SER A 155 41.49 35.21 -4.93
N SER A 156 40.33 34.68 -4.52
CA SER A 156 39.42 35.43 -3.64
C SER A 156 40.06 35.84 -2.32
N ASN A 157 41.18 35.20 -1.95
CA ASN A 157 42.00 35.49 -0.78
C ASN A 157 43.28 36.26 -1.15
N ASN A 158 43.24 37.11 -2.20
CA ASN A 158 44.38 37.98 -2.57
C ASN A 158 44.86 38.88 -1.42
N ALA A 159 44.01 39.16 -0.43
CA ALA A 159 44.43 39.84 0.80
C ALA A 159 45.40 39.02 1.67
N THR A 160 45.28 37.69 1.64
CA THR A 160 46.11 36.76 2.41
C THR A 160 47.37 36.36 1.64
N TYR A 161 47.25 36.15 0.33
CA TYR A 161 48.35 35.70 -0.55
C TYR A 161 48.56 36.65 -1.74
N PRO A 162 48.97 37.91 -1.51
CA PRO A 162 49.04 38.93 -2.55
C PRO A 162 50.09 38.68 -3.64
N THR A 163 51.03 37.77 -3.42
CA THR A 163 52.13 37.45 -4.35
C THR A 163 51.94 36.14 -5.11
N LEU A 164 50.77 35.51 -4.96
CA LEU A 164 50.48 34.20 -5.53
C LEU A 164 50.12 34.30 -7.01
N LEU A 165 50.79 33.51 -7.85
CA LEU A 165 50.41 33.27 -9.24
C LEU A 165 49.78 31.88 -9.33
N ASN A 166 48.45 31.85 -9.33
CA ASN A 166 47.67 30.62 -9.33
C ASN A 166 46.86 30.44 -10.63
N ILE A 167 47.11 29.33 -11.32
CA ILE A 167 46.31 28.81 -12.44
C ILE A 167 45.91 27.35 -12.22
N VAL A 168 46.23 26.83 -11.03
CA VAL A 168 45.93 25.48 -10.61
C VAL A 168 44.50 25.46 -10.10
N PRO A 169 43.78 24.37 -10.38
CA PRO A 169 42.47 24.27 -9.81
C PRO A 169 42.45 24.19 -8.29
N ASN A 170 41.33 24.57 -7.67
CA ASN A 170 41.17 24.51 -6.22
C ASN A 170 39.82 23.93 -5.83
N TYR A 171 39.75 23.44 -4.59
CA TYR A 171 38.55 22.77 -4.09
C TYR A 171 37.32 23.69 -4.01
N LYS A 172 37.49 25.02 -3.88
CA LYS A 172 36.38 25.97 -3.83
C LYS A 172 35.61 26.00 -5.15
N TYR A 173 36.29 26.12 -6.28
CA TYR A 173 35.60 26.13 -7.58
C TYR A 173 35.12 24.74 -7.99
N MET A 174 35.86 23.68 -7.61
CA MET A 174 35.36 22.32 -7.81
C MET A 174 34.03 22.10 -7.10
N ALA A 175 33.93 22.52 -5.83
CA ALA A 175 32.69 22.48 -5.08
C ALA A 175 31.61 23.36 -5.72
N SER A 176 31.95 24.57 -6.20
CA SER A 176 30.99 25.44 -6.87
C SER A 176 30.44 24.82 -8.16
N GLY A 177 31.29 24.21 -8.99
CA GLY A 177 30.84 23.52 -10.21
C GLY A 177 30.00 22.29 -9.88
N LEU A 178 30.37 21.56 -8.82
CA LEU A 178 29.61 20.41 -8.34
C LEU A 178 28.23 20.83 -7.81
N ILE A 179 28.14 21.93 -7.06
CA ILE A 179 26.85 22.50 -6.60
C ILE A 179 25.96 22.82 -7.80
N SER A 180 26.51 23.43 -8.85
CA SER A 180 25.76 23.71 -10.07
C SER A 180 25.31 22.44 -10.81
N LEU A 181 26.12 21.37 -10.79
CA LEU A 181 25.71 20.05 -11.29
C LEU A 181 24.51 19.50 -10.50
N LEU A 182 24.57 19.57 -9.16
CA LEU A 182 23.48 19.12 -8.29
C LEU A 182 22.21 19.93 -8.54
N GLN A 183 22.33 21.25 -8.65
CA GLN A 183 21.21 22.16 -8.97
C GLN A 183 20.61 21.87 -10.34
N TYR A 184 21.43 21.60 -11.36
CA TYR A 184 20.98 21.25 -12.71
C TYR A 184 20.08 20.01 -12.71
N PHE A 185 20.39 19.00 -11.89
CA PHE A 185 19.57 17.79 -11.73
C PHE A 185 18.52 17.87 -10.61
N ASN A 186 18.38 19.03 -9.96
CA ASN A 186 17.50 19.23 -8.80
C ASN A 186 17.75 18.22 -7.68
N TRP A 187 19.02 17.86 -7.46
CA TRP A 187 19.42 16.97 -6.37
C TRP A 187 19.64 17.76 -5.09
N THR A 188 18.67 17.69 -4.17
CA THR A 188 18.66 18.47 -2.93
C THR A 188 19.23 17.73 -1.71
N GLN A 189 19.40 16.41 -1.81
CA GLN A 189 20.01 15.57 -0.78
C GLN A 189 21.12 14.72 -1.38
N ILE A 190 22.30 14.80 -0.75
CA ILE A 190 23.50 14.07 -1.15
C ILE A 190 24.16 13.47 0.08
N GLY A 191 24.90 12.40 -0.14
CA GLY A 191 25.70 11.72 0.87
C GLY A 191 27.14 11.83 0.43
N ILE A 192 28.02 12.20 1.36
CA ILE A 192 29.43 12.39 1.08
C ILE A 192 30.20 11.31 1.83
N ILE A 193 31.10 10.63 1.11
CA ILE A 193 31.98 9.63 1.68
C ILE A 193 33.42 10.08 1.42
N ILE A 194 34.12 10.36 2.51
CA ILE A 194 35.52 10.80 2.50
C ILE A 194 36.31 9.79 3.32
N GLN A 195 37.24 9.10 2.67
CA GLN A 195 38.35 8.38 3.32
C GLN A 195 38.00 7.54 4.57
N SER A 196 36.79 6.95 4.62
CA SER A 196 36.18 6.07 5.66
C SER A 196 35.04 6.63 6.52
N ASP A 197 34.68 7.91 6.44
CA ASP A 197 33.51 8.45 7.14
C ASP A 197 32.28 8.56 6.21
N ILE A 198 31.15 7.98 6.65
CA ILE A 198 29.85 8.11 5.98
C ILE A 198 29.09 9.25 6.64
N VAL A 199 28.87 10.34 5.90
CA VAL A 199 28.19 11.54 6.44
C VAL A 199 26.66 11.41 6.39
N SER A 200 26.09 10.58 5.51
CA SER A 200 24.64 10.25 5.47
C SER A 200 24.27 9.28 4.34
N ALA A 201 23.10 8.61 4.45
CA ALA A 201 22.52 7.81 3.37
C ALA A 201 21.87 8.72 2.31
N SER A 202 22.18 8.50 1.03
CA SER A 202 21.69 9.31 -0.08
C SER A 202 21.57 8.51 -1.39
N GLY A 203 20.72 8.96 -2.32
CA GLY A 203 20.65 8.41 -3.68
C GLY A 203 21.77 8.93 -4.58
N VAL A 204 22.38 10.07 -4.21
CA VAL A 204 23.49 10.72 -4.90
C VAL A 204 24.68 10.76 -3.96
N VAL A 205 25.64 9.86 -4.20
CA VAL A 205 26.79 9.67 -3.32
C VAL A 205 28.03 10.28 -3.95
N LEU A 206 28.61 11.28 -3.29
CA LEU A 206 29.92 11.83 -3.63
C LEU A 206 31.00 10.97 -2.99
N LEU A 207 31.94 10.49 -3.81
CA LEU A 207 33.03 9.62 -3.40
C LEU A 207 34.37 10.34 -3.61
N CYS A 208 35.11 10.52 -2.52
CA CYS A 208 36.46 11.08 -2.52
C CYS A 208 37.44 10.01 -2.03
N PHE A 209 38.18 9.39 -2.96
CA PHE A 209 39.20 8.38 -2.66
C PHE A 209 40.49 8.69 -3.43
N ASP A 210 41.62 8.62 -2.74
CA ASP A 210 42.95 8.86 -3.33
C ASP A 210 43.61 7.56 -3.82
N ASP A 211 43.07 6.39 -3.42
CA ASP A 211 43.57 5.06 -3.77
C ASP A 211 42.55 4.22 -4.55
N LEU A 212 42.97 3.73 -5.72
CA LEU A 212 42.24 2.79 -6.56
C LEU A 212 41.86 1.50 -5.83
N LYS A 213 42.71 1.01 -4.93
CA LYS A 213 42.45 -0.21 -4.17
C LYS A 213 41.31 0.00 -3.17
N GLN A 214 41.35 1.09 -2.42
CA GLN A 214 40.24 1.48 -1.52
C GLN A 214 38.94 1.68 -2.29
N MET A 215 39.01 2.36 -3.44
CA MET A 215 37.86 2.56 -4.32
C MET A 215 37.26 1.23 -4.81
N ARG A 216 38.10 0.27 -5.21
CA ARG A 216 37.64 -1.08 -5.59
C ARG A 216 36.98 -1.78 -4.41
N THR A 217 37.62 -1.80 -3.25
CA THR A 217 37.08 -2.45 -2.05
C THR A 217 35.72 -1.85 -1.68
N PHE A 218 35.59 -0.53 -1.73
CA PHE A 218 34.34 0.16 -1.48
C PHE A 218 33.26 -0.19 -2.52
N ALA A 219 33.61 -0.24 -3.80
CA ALA A 219 32.69 -0.67 -4.86
C ALA A 219 32.18 -2.11 -4.64
N LEU A 220 33.05 -3.03 -4.21
CA LEU A 220 32.63 -4.40 -3.87
C LEU A 220 31.67 -4.41 -2.66
N GLN A 221 31.91 -3.56 -1.66
CA GLN A 221 31.00 -3.42 -0.52
C GLN A 221 29.64 -2.83 -0.93
N LEU A 222 29.61 -1.87 -1.85
CA LEU A 222 28.36 -1.36 -2.42
C LEU A 222 27.58 -2.45 -3.16
N PHE A 223 28.31 -3.30 -3.91
CA PHE A 223 27.72 -4.43 -4.60
C PHE A 223 27.12 -5.45 -3.62
N ASP A 224 27.90 -5.84 -2.60
CA ASP A 224 27.47 -6.80 -1.56
C ASP A 224 26.30 -6.26 -0.73
N GLY A 225 26.25 -4.94 -0.51
CA GLY A 225 25.14 -4.26 0.15
C GLY A 225 23.89 -4.09 -0.71
N GLY A 226 23.89 -4.55 -1.98
CA GLY A 226 22.75 -4.40 -2.89
C GLY A 226 22.52 -2.97 -3.37
N LEU A 227 23.52 -2.09 -3.29
CA LEU A 227 23.47 -0.69 -3.73
C LEU A 227 23.88 -0.54 -5.20
N ASN A 228 23.84 -1.63 -5.97
CA ASN A 228 24.15 -1.69 -7.40
C ASN A 228 22.92 -1.44 -8.30
N THR A 229 21.89 -0.77 -7.78
CA THR A 229 20.65 -0.49 -8.52
C THR A 229 20.73 0.81 -9.31
N LYS A 230 19.76 1.00 -10.23
CA LYS A 230 19.59 2.24 -11.01
C LYS A 230 19.18 3.46 -10.16
N ASP A 231 18.91 3.28 -8.88
CA ASP A 231 18.42 4.33 -7.98
C ASP A 231 19.56 5.13 -7.36
N TYR A 232 20.80 4.61 -7.38
CA TYR A 232 21.98 5.25 -6.79
C TYR A 232 22.93 5.77 -7.84
N VAL A 233 23.35 7.04 -7.77
CA VAL A 233 24.44 7.58 -8.59
C VAL A 233 25.67 7.85 -7.74
N TYR A 234 26.81 7.40 -8.24
CA TYR A 234 28.10 7.58 -7.59
C TYR A 234 28.86 8.64 -8.39
N ILE A 235 29.18 9.77 -7.76
CA ILE A 235 30.00 10.81 -8.38
C ILE A 235 31.37 10.73 -7.74
N MET A 236 32.32 10.23 -8.51
CA MET A 236 33.72 10.15 -8.14
C MET A 236 34.38 11.50 -8.37
N VAL A 237 34.82 12.13 -7.29
CA VAL A 237 35.49 13.43 -7.33
C VAL A 237 36.99 13.16 -7.46
N ASP A 238 37.53 13.34 -8.67
CA ASP A 238 38.95 13.11 -8.97
C ASP A 238 39.76 14.39 -8.76
N ASN A 239 40.10 14.63 -7.50
CA ASN A 239 40.85 15.80 -7.02
C ASN A 239 42.30 15.84 -7.52
N ASP A 240 42.93 14.67 -7.59
CA ASP A 240 44.33 14.51 -8.00
C ASP A 240 44.49 14.44 -9.51
N MET A 241 43.38 14.55 -10.25
CA MET A 241 43.34 14.51 -11.71
C MET A 241 44.08 13.27 -12.25
N TYR A 242 43.98 12.16 -11.52
CA TYR A 242 44.78 10.97 -11.74
C TYR A 242 43.97 9.87 -12.42
N LEU A 243 42.75 9.66 -11.92
CA LEU A 243 41.90 8.52 -12.24
C LEU A 243 41.16 8.68 -13.56
N SER A 244 40.89 9.93 -13.95
CA SER A 244 40.20 10.27 -15.19
C SER A 244 41.09 10.11 -16.43
N PHE A 245 42.42 10.11 -16.27
CA PHE A 245 43.32 10.37 -17.40
C PHE A 245 44.34 9.29 -17.71
N ASN A 246 44.61 8.37 -16.79
CA ASN A 246 45.53 7.29 -17.08
C ASN A 246 44.87 6.23 -17.98
N LEU A 247 44.78 6.55 -19.28
CA LEU A 247 44.22 5.71 -20.35
C LEU A 247 44.96 4.37 -20.50
N THR A 248 46.20 4.28 -20.01
CA THR A 248 47.01 3.05 -20.05
C THR A 248 46.83 2.18 -18.80
N ARG A 249 46.17 2.67 -17.74
CA ARG A 249 45.87 1.85 -16.56
C ARG A 249 44.50 1.21 -16.64
N LEU A 250 44.48 -0.03 -16.18
CA LEU A 250 43.28 -0.80 -15.92
C LEU A 250 42.35 0.02 -15.01
N PRO A 251 41.04 0.05 -15.30
CA PRO A 251 40.07 0.76 -14.47
C PRO A 251 40.03 0.18 -13.04
N PHE A 252 39.51 0.94 -12.07
CA PHE A 252 39.52 0.52 -10.66
C PHE A 252 38.84 -0.85 -10.42
N TRP A 253 37.89 -1.22 -11.27
CA TRP A 253 37.20 -2.52 -11.21
C TRP A 253 37.99 -3.68 -11.81
N VAL A 254 39.21 -3.46 -12.29
CA VAL A 254 40.12 -4.52 -12.71
C VAL A 254 41.31 -4.57 -11.75
N GLN A 255 41.49 -5.71 -11.10
CA GLN A 255 42.63 -5.94 -10.22
C GLN A 255 43.93 -6.10 -11.03
N SER A 256 44.99 -5.39 -10.63
CA SER A 256 46.31 -5.52 -11.25
C SER A 256 46.95 -6.87 -10.91
N SER A 257 47.47 -7.56 -11.93
CA SER A 257 48.01 -8.93 -11.83
C SER A 257 49.40 -9.04 -11.18
N ASN A 258 49.95 -7.96 -10.62
CA ASN A 258 51.34 -7.94 -10.16
C ASN A 258 51.61 -8.89 -8.97
N ASN A 259 50.58 -9.37 -8.26
CA ASN A 259 50.66 -10.43 -7.25
C ASN A 259 49.58 -11.49 -7.50
N SER A 260 49.92 -12.56 -8.25
CA SER A 260 49.00 -13.60 -8.73
C SER A 260 48.30 -14.44 -7.64
N ASN A 261 48.74 -14.36 -6.38
CA ASN A 261 48.18 -15.15 -5.28
C ASN A 261 46.98 -14.51 -4.54
N THR A 262 46.47 -13.36 -5.01
CA THR A 262 45.41 -12.60 -4.29
C THR A 262 44.29 -12.07 -5.20
N LEU A 263 44.08 -12.67 -6.37
CA LEU A 263 42.98 -12.26 -7.26
C LEU A 263 41.63 -12.69 -6.66
N ASP A 264 40.77 -11.72 -6.37
CA ASP A 264 39.45 -11.95 -5.75
C ASP A 264 38.42 -12.56 -6.72
N GLY A 265 38.68 -12.49 -8.03
CA GLY A 265 37.77 -12.95 -9.09
C GLY A 265 36.54 -12.06 -9.30
N ARG A 266 36.44 -10.92 -8.60
CA ARG A 266 35.23 -10.07 -8.53
C ARG A 266 35.28 -8.85 -9.44
N ASN A 267 36.03 -8.92 -10.54
CA ASN A 267 36.12 -7.81 -11.50
C ASN A 267 34.75 -7.42 -12.08
N ALA A 268 33.91 -8.42 -12.37
CA ALA A 268 32.56 -8.19 -12.90
C ALA A 268 31.66 -7.43 -11.89
N ASP A 269 31.72 -7.79 -10.60
CA ASP A 269 30.95 -7.13 -9.55
C ASP A 269 31.34 -5.66 -9.40
N ALA A 270 32.64 -5.38 -9.33
CA ALA A 270 33.15 -4.02 -9.26
C ALA A 270 32.83 -3.21 -10.53
N GLU A 271 32.77 -3.86 -11.69
CA GLU A 271 32.46 -3.21 -12.96
C GLU A 271 31.02 -2.67 -12.98
N VAL A 272 30.07 -3.36 -12.35
CA VAL A 272 28.68 -2.88 -12.25
C VAL A 272 28.63 -1.51 -11.59
N ILE A 273 29.33 -1.33 -10.46
CA ILE A 273 29.43 -0.03 -9.78
C ILE A 273 30.19 0.99 -10.65
N GLY A 274 31.28 0.55 -11.30
CA GLY A 274 32.04 1.40 -12.23
C GLY A 274 31.22 1.97 -13.38
N ARG A 275 30.21 1.23 -13.87
CA ARG A 275 29.26 1.68 -14.91
C ARG A 275 28.17 2.63 -14.39
N LEU A 276 27.88 2.57 -13.10
CA LEU A 276 26.94 3.48 -12.42
C LEU A 276 27.63 4.77 -11.95
N ALA A 277 28.97 4.79 -11.92
CA ALA A 277 29.78 5.91 -11.50
C ALA A 277 30.00 6.96 -12.61
N LEU A 278 29.98 8.22 -12.20
CA LEU A 278 30.34 9.40 -12.98
C LEU A 278 31.62 10.00 -12.39
N TRP A 279 32.44 10.61 -13.23
CA TRP A 279 33.71 11.20 -12.83
C TRP A 279 33.63 12.71 -12.96
N TRP A 280 33.85 13.40 -11.85
CA TRP A 280 33.93 14.85 -11.78
C TRP A 280 35.40 15.26 -11.69
N HIS A 281 35.89 15.93 -12.73
CA HIS A 281 37.28 16.34 -12.86
C HIS A 281 37.43 17.57 -13.77
N TYR A 282 38.63 18.14 -13.86
CA TYR A 282 38.91 19.24 -14.79
C TYR A 282 39.07 18.73 -16.22
N ASP A 283 38.80 19.59 -17.20
CA ASP A 283 39.13 19.31 -18.60
C ASP A 283 40.60 19.65 -18.83
N ILE A 284 41.47 18.64 -18.83
CA ILE A 284 42.74 18.72 -19.55
C ILE A 284 42.44 18.13 -20.91
N THR A 285 42.25 19.00 -21.92
CA THR A 285 41.63 18.61 -23.18
C THR A 285 42.25 17.35 -23.78
N LEU A 286 41.47 16.26 -23.80
CA LEU A 286 41.78 15.03 -24.51
C LEU A 286 41.85 15.22 -26.04
N SER A 287 41.32 16.33 -26.58
CA SER A 287 41.34 16.62 -28.02
C SER A 287 42.71 17.02 -28.56
N THR A 288 43.58 17.65 -27.77
CA THR A 288 45.00 17.85 -28.15
C THR A 288 45.77 16.54 -28.06
N LEU A 289 45.45 15.69 -27.08
CA LEU A 289 46.06 14.35 -26.92
C LEU A 289 45.59 13.34 -27.98
N SER A 290 44.38 13.48 -28.49
CA SER A 290 43.82 12.58 -29.51
C SER A 290 44.32 12.88 -30.91
N ASN A 291 44.82 14.09 -31.18
CA ASN A 291 45.18 14.52 -32.54
C ASN A 291 46.67 14.80 -32.76
N GLN A 292 47.53 14.87 -31.74
CA GLN A 292 48.98 15.03 -31.94
C GLN A 292 49.83 14.37 -30.84
N ASN A 293 50.66 13.39 -31.24
CA ASN A 293 51.90 12.91 -30.61
C ASN A 293 52.08 13.07 -29.07
N TYR A 294 51.10 12.64 -28.26
CA TYR A 294 51.11 12.66 -26.79
C TYR A 294 52.35 11.99 -26.19
N TYR A 295 52.67 10.79 -26.66
CA TYR A 295 53.86 10.06 -26.25
C TYR A 295 55.15 10.82 -26.58
N GLY A 296 55.15 11.55 -27.70
CA GLY A 296 56.24 12.43 -28.09
C GLY A 296 56.46 13.58 -27.09
N PHE A 297 55.38 14.19 -26.57
CA PHE A 297 55.51 15.26 -25.58
C PHE A 297 56.15 14.75 -24.27
N PHE A 298 55.60 13.68 -23.68
CA PHE A 298 56.14 13.16 -22.42
C PHE A 298 57.53 12.57 -22.53
N LYS A 299 57.85 11.97 -23.68
CA LYS A 299 59.22 11.56 -23.96
C LYS A 299 60.16 12.77 -23.95
N ARG A 300 59.78 13.88 -24.61
CA ARG A 300 60.56 15.13 -24.56
C ARG A 300 60.68 15.69 -23.15
N VAL A 301 59.64 15.63 -22.31
CA VAL A 301 59.73 16.07 -20.91
C VAL A 301 60.78 15.26 -20.15
N ILE A 302 60.77 13.93 -20.31
CA ILE A 302 61.77 13.05 -19.70
C ILE A 302 63.17 13.41 -20.20
N ASP A 303 63.36 13.46 -21.52
CA ASP A 303 64.65 13.75 -22.15
C ASP A 303 65.19 15.10 -21.65
N ARG A 304 64.34 16.14 -21.63
CA ARG A 304 64.70 17.49 -21.18
C ARG A 304 64.93 17.63 -19.68
N THR A 305 64.47 16.68 -18.87
CA THR A 305 64.82 16.67 -17.43
C THR A 305 66.28 16.27 -17.22
N GLY A 306 66.85 15.49 -18.14
CA GLY A 306 68.28 15.15 -18.15
C GLY A 306 69.19 16.33 -18.55
N ASP A 307 68.62 17.38 -19.15
CA ASP A 307 69.35 18.57 -19.60
C ASP A 307 69.24 19.72 -18.58
N TRP A 308 69.75 20.90 -18.96
CA TRP A 308 69.54 22.15 -18.22
C TRP A 308 68.04 22.38 -17.96
N PRO A 309 67.63 22.80 -16.74
CA PRO A 309 68.46 23.22 -15.61
C PRO A 309 68.72 22.13 -14.55
N PHE A 310 68.27 20.90 -14.77
CA PHE A 310 68.20 19.88 -13.72
C PHE A 310 69.35 18.88 -13.75
N TYR A 311 69.88 18.54 -14.93
CA TYR A 311 70.98 17.57 -15.10
C TYR A 311 70.73 16.25 -14.37
N CYS A 312 69.50 15.78 -14.46
CA CYS A 312 68.93 14.68 -13.68
C CYS A 312 69.41 13.34 -14.27
N ASP A 313 70.55 12.82 -13.81
CA ASP A 313 71.11 11.52 -14.21
C ASP A 313 70.50 10.34 -13.42
N GLU A 314 70.78 9.09 -13.83
CA GLU A 314 70.26 7.87 -13.16
C GLU A 314 70.66 7.76 -11.68
N SER A 315 71.72 8.46 -11.24
CA SER A 315 72.22 8.46 -9.85
C SER A 315 71.61 9.55 -8.95
N ASN A 316 71.33 10.74 -9.49
CA ASN A 316 70.80 11.89 -8.76
C ASN A 316 69.26 11.92 -8.75
N CYS A 317 68.66 11.26 -9.72
CA CYS A 317 67.23 11.20 -9.93
C CYS A 317 66.82 9.77 -10.20
N SER A 318 66.24 9.11 -9.19
CA SER A 318 65.77 7.73 -9.27
C SER A 318 65.12 7.43 -10.63
N LYS A 319 65.49 6.31 -11.25
CA LYS A 319 65.16 5.91 -12.63
C LYS A 319 63.84 6.48 -13.16
N VAL A 320 63.89 7.19 -14.28
CA VAL A 320 62.71 7.79 -14.92
C VAL A 320 61.82 6.70 -15.50
N ILE A 321 60.56 6.62 -15.06
CA ILE A 321 59.68 5.49 -15.43
C ILE A 321 58.68 5.87 -16.50
N ASN A 322 58.08 7.07 -16.48
CA ASN A 322 57.13 7.58 -17.48
C ASN A 322 56.86 9.09 -17.26
N GLY A 323 56.74 9.88 -18.32
CA GLY A 323 56.37 11.29 -18.21
C GLY A 323 54.94 11.48 -17.71
N SER A 324 54.71 12.57 -16.97
CA SER A 324 53.48 12.80 -16.20
C SER A 324 52.60 13.89 -16.79
N LEU A 325 51.28 13.76 -16.68
CA LEU A 325 50.33 14.83 -17.02
C LEU A 325 50.54 16.11 -16.20
N TYR A 326 51.12 15.99 -15.00
CA TYR A 326 51.49 17.14 -14.17
C TYR A 326 52.52 18.05 -14.84
N SER A 327 53.30 17.52 -15.78
CA SER A 327 54.22 18.32 -16.61
C SER A 327 53.50 19.35 -17.47
N LEU A 328 52.28 19.08 -17.92
CA LEU A 328 51.46 20.05 -18.66
C LEU A 328 51.06 21.23 -17.75
N LEU A 329 50.72 20.92 -16.50
CA LEU A 329 50.35 21.91 -15.49
C LEU A 329 51.54 22.77 -15.10
N LEU A 330 52.72 22.15 -14.93
CA LEU A 330 53.96 22.86 -14.70
C LEU A 330 54.32 23.78 -15.87
N TYR A 331 54.20 23.28 -17.10
CA TYR A 331 54.44 24.07 -18.31
C TYR A 331 53.58 25.33 -18.32
N ASP A 332 52.27 25.17 -18.12
CA ASP A 332 51.33 26.30 -18.13
C ASP A 332 51.62 27.28 -16.99
N ALA A 333 52.07 26.81 -15.82
CA ALA A 333 52.41 27.68 -14.69
C ALA A 333 53.65 28.54 -14.99
N ILE A 334 54.67 27.97 -15.63
CA ILE A 334 55.86 28.72 -16.07
C ILE A 334 55.49 29.69 -17.20
N TYR A 335 54.67 29.27 -18.15
CA TYR A 335 54.19 30.14 -19.23
C TYR A 335 53.40 31.33 -18.68
N ASN A 336 52.53 31.09 -17.69
CA ASN A 336 51.78 32.13 -16.99
C ASN A 336 52.69 33.14 -16.28
N TYR A 337 53.73 32.67 -15.61
CA TYR A 337 54.74 33.55 -15.01
C TYR A 337 55.47 34.40 -16.06
N GLY A 338 55.85 33.81 -17.19
CA GLY A 338 56.43 34.55 -18.32
C GLY A 338 55.51 35.62 -18.87
N MET A 339 54.20 35.35 -18.95
CA MET A 339 53.18 36.32 -19.34
C MET A 339 53.07 37.48 -18.34
N ALA A 340 53.05 37.18 -17.03
CA ALA A 340 53.02 38.19 -15.97
C ALA A 340 54.28 39.08 -15.96
N LEU A 341 55.45 38.48 -16.21
CA LEU A 341 56.71 39.20 -16.40
C LEU A 341 56.66 40.12 -17.62
N ASN A 342 56.22 39.63 -18.79
CA ASN A 342 56.11 40.42 -20.01
C ASN A 342 55.23 41.66 -19.80
N GLU A 343 54.05 41.48 -19.19
CA GLU A 343 53.15 42.60 -18.92
C GLU A 343 53.78 43.62 -17.96
N SER A 344 54.45 43.15 -16.91
CA SER A 344 55.13 44.02 -15.94
C SER A 344 56.32 44.75 -16.56
N PHE A 345 57.09 44.09 -17.43
CA PHE A 345 58.22 44.70 -18.14
C PHE A 345 57.78 45.73 -19.16
N ARG A 346 56.63 45.55 -19.81
CA ARG A 346 56.05 46.58 -20.70
C ARG A 346 55.71 47.86 -19.94
N GLN A 347 55.27 47.74 -18.69
CA GLN A 347 54.87 48.88 -17.87
C GLN A 347 56.06 49.56 -17.18
N PHE A 348 57.03 48.79 -16.66
CA PHE A 348 58.07 49.31 -15.76
C PHE A 348 59.52 49.08 -16.26
N GLY A 349 59.68 48.41 -17.41
CA GLY A 349 60.97 47.97 -17.92
C GLY A 349 61.50 46.73 -17.19
N ILE A 350 62.60 46.16 -17.71
CA ILE A 350 63.20 44.95 -17.16
C ILE A 350 64.24 45.35 -16.10
N ARG A 351 63.91 45.17 -14.82
CA ARG A 351 64.77 45.50 -13.68
C ARG A 351 64.50 44.58 -12.48
N PRO A 352 65.47 44.41 -11.55
CA PRO A 352 65.30 43.58 -10.36
C PRO A 352 64.08 43.89 -9.51
N GLU A 353 63.74 45.16 -9.37
CA GLU A 353 62.61 45.61 -8.55
C GLU A 353 61.26 45.19 -9.16
N VAL A 354 61.22 44.86 -10.45
CA VAL A 354 60.01 44.47 -11.17
C VAL A 354 59.81 42.96 -11.09
N TYR A 355 60.81 42.17 -11.49
CA TYR A 355 60.66 40.71 -11.52
C TYR A 355 60.68 40.06 -10.13
N ARG A 356 61.16 40.77 -9.09
CA ARG A 356 61.11 40.32 -7.70
C ARG A 356 59.82 40.73 -6.98
N ASN A 357 59.08 41.70 -7.50
CA ASN A 357 57.88 42.22 -6.85
C ASN A 357 56.67 41.31 -7.12
N GLY A 358 56.44 40.39 -6.18
CA GLY A 358 55.40 39.38 -6.30
C GLY A 358 53.99 39.96 -6.40
N THR A 359 53.70 41.01 -5.63
CA THR A 359 52.39 41.66 -5.66
C THR A 359 52.11 42.31 -7.01
N LEU A 360 53.12 42.96 -7.60
CA LEU A 360 53.00 43.54 -8.94
C LEU A 360 52.76 42.45 -10.00
N LEU A 361 53.53 41.37 -9.95
CA LEU A 361 53.40 40.28 -10.90
C LEU A 361 52.04 39.59 -10.79
N ALA A 362 51.57 39.32 -9.57
CA ALA A 362 50.23 38.79 -9.34
C ALA A 362 49.13 39.75 -9.83
N GLN A 363 49.30 41.06 -9.64
CA GLN A 363 48.37 42.07 -10.17
C GLN A 363 48.34 42.13 -11.69
N ASN A 364 49.48 41.96 -12.36
CA ASN A 364 49.58 41.94 -13.82
C ASN A 364 49.25 40.58 -14.44
N ASN A 365 49.11 39.54 -13.60
CA ASN A 365 48.67 38.22 -14.00
C ASN A 365 47.14 38.18 -14.18
N ARG A 366 46.62 38.76 -15.26
CA ARG A 366 45.16 38.83 -15.52
C ARG A 366 44.72 38.35 -16.90
N LYS A 367 45.67 38.10 -17.81
CA LYS A 367 45.35 37.77 -19.19
C LYS A 367 45.18 36.26 -19.36
N PRO A 368 44.03 35.78 -19.86
CA PRO A 368 43.88 34.39 -20.24
C PRO A 368 44.82 34.06 -21.40
N PHE A 369 45.24 32.80 -21.52
CA PHE A 369 46.18 32.36 -22.56
C PHE A 369 45.87 30.92 -23.00
N MET A 370 46.40 30.54 -24.16
CA MET A 370 46.34 29.17 -24.66
C MET A 370 47.55 28.39 -24.14
N GLY A 371 47.33 27.54 -23.14
CA GLY A 371 48.32 26.61 -22.62
C GLY A 371 48.23 25.22 -23.27
N LEU A 372 49.11 24.31 -22.83
CA LEU A 372 49.05 22.90 -23.25
C LEU A 372 47.83 22.17 -22.69
N THR A 373 47.26 22.65 -21.59
CA THR A 373 46.01 22.11 -21.05
C THR A 373 44.74 22.72 -21.65
N GLY A 374 44.88 23.59 -22.66
CA GLY A 374 43.78 24.26 -23.34
C GLY A 374 43.71 25.75 -23.02
N TYR A 375 42.51 26.33 -23.10
CA TYR A 375 42.29 27.72 -22.74
C TYR A 375 42.38 27.90 -21.21
N VAL A 376 43.43 28.57 -20.74
CA VAL A 376 43.69 28.81 -19.32
C VAL A 376 43.24 30.22 -18.96
N THR A 377 42.31 30.30 -18.03
CA THR A 377 41.85 31.57 -17.45
C THR A 377 42.62 31.85 -16.17
N VAL A 378 43.17 33.05 -16.05
CA VAL A 378 43.91 33.46 -14.86
C VAL A 378 42.93 34.04 -13.85
N GLU A 379 43.08 33.63 -12.60
CA GLU A 379 42.12 33.81 -11.53
C GLU A 379 42.13 35.24 -11.00
N THR A 380 41.31 36.14 -11.55
CA THR A 380 41.07 37.44 -10.91
C THR A 380 39.74 37.49 -10.16
N ASP A 381 38.74 36.69 -10.54
CA ASP A 381 37.39 36.82 -9.96
C ASP A 381 36.51 35.57 -10.02
N GLN A 382 36.72 34.60 -10.93
CA GLN A 382 35.77 33.48 -11.11
C GLN A 382 36.14 32.38 -12.12
N ASN A 383 37.41 32.05 -12.33
CA ASN A 383 37.71 30.98 -13.27
C ASN A 383 39.12 30.42 -13.13
N THR A 384 39.24 29.09 -13.00
CA THR A 384 40.54 28.42 -13.09
C THR A 384 40.59 27.45 -14.26
N ARG A 385 39.59 26.58 -14.48
CA ARG A 385 39.51 25.66 -15.64
C ARG A 385 38.07 25.21 -15.90
N VAL A 386 37.84 24.67 -17.08
CA VAL A 386 36.60 23.96 -17.43
C VAL A 386 36.48 22.68 -16.61
N PHE A 387 35.31 22.42 -16.00
CA PHE A 387 35.02 21.13 -15.37
C PHE A 387 34.28 20.23 -16.34
N VAL A 388 34.49 18.93 -16.23
CA VAL A 388 33.78 17.94 -17.03
C VAL A 388 33.22 16.85 -16.14
N LEU A 389 32.01 16.42 -16.50
CA LEU A 389 31.43 15.19 -16.02
C LEU A 389 31.62 14.14 -17.10
N SER A 390 32.21 13.01 -16.74
CA SER A 390 32.55 11.96 -17.68
C SER A 390 32.18 10.57 -17.17
N ASN A 391 32.09 9.61 -18.08
CA ASN A 391 31.97 8.20 -17.73
C ASN A 391 32.94 7.35 -18.55
N ARG A 392 33.24 6.15 -18.07
CA ARG A 392 34.07 5.20 -18.81
C ARG A 392 33.19 4.28 -19.65
N LYS A 393 33.44 4.23 -20.97
CA LYS A 393 32.76 3.28 -21.86
C LYS A 393 33.51 1.96 -21.82
N SER A 394 32.83 0.90 -21.41
CA SER A 394 33.36 -0.46 -21.60
C SER A 394 33.23 -0.83 -23.07
N SER A 395 34.35 -1.05 -23.74
CA SER A 395 34.44 -1.53 -25.11
C SER A 395 35.53 -2.59 -25.18
N GLU A 396 35.29 -3.66 -25.97
CA GLU A 396 36.27 -4.73 -26.22
C GLU A 396 37.61 -4.22 -26.78
N LYS A 397 37.62 -3.02 -27.38
CA LYS A 397 38.82 -2.37 -27.96
C LYS A 397 39.48 -1.30 -27.06
N GLY A 398 39.04 -1.17 -25.81
CA GLY A 398 39.68 -0.28 -24.83
C GLY A 398 38.70 0.57 -24.02
N ASN A 399 39.13 0.92 -22.79
CA ASN A 399 38.39 1.74 -21.84
C ASN A 399 38.64 3.24 -22.11
N SER A 400 37.83 3.84 -22.98
CA SER A 400 37.92 5.27 -23.25
C SER A 400 37.00 6.06 -22.30
N LEU A 401 37.56 7.15 -21.77
CA LEU A 401 36.79 8.15 -21.03
C LEU A 401 35.93 8.96 -22.01
N ARG A 402 34.66 9.12 -21.71
CA ARG A 402 33.69 9.88 -22.51
C ARG A 402 33.21 11.07 -21.70
N ILE A 403 33.51 12.27 -22.19
CA ILE A 403 32.98 13.52 -21.62
C ILE A 403 31.48 13.61 -21.96
N LEU A 404 30.66 13.79 -20.93
CA LEU A 404 29.20 13.86 -21.01
C LEU A 404 28.72 15.31 -20.93
N MET A 405 29.25 16.05 -19.96
CA MET A 405 28.92 17.45 -19.69
C MET A 405 30.18 18.26 -19.49
N GLN A 406 30.12 19.53 -19.85
CA GLN A 406 31.20 20.49 -19.68
C GLN A 406 30.63 21.73 -18.98
N PHE A 407 31.40 22.26 -18.03
CA PHE A 407 31.02 23.35 -17.14
C PHE A 407 32.10 24.41 -17.25
N ALA A 408 31.76 25.54 -17.86
CA ALA A 408 32.69 26.64 -18.07
C ALA A 408 32.08 27.91 -17.51
N TRP A 409 32.86 28.69 -16.76
CA TRP A 409 32.40 30.03 -16.37
C TRP A 409 32.61 30.98 -17.53
N VAL A 410 31.55 31.66 -17.93
CA VAL A 410 31.53 32.68 -18.97
C VAL A 410 30.87 33.90 -18.35
N GLU A 411 31.58 35.03 -18.30
CA GLU A 411 31.07 36.30 -17.74
C GLU A 411 30.51 36.17 -16.31
N GLY A 412 31.16 35.37 -15.45
CA GLY A 412 30.72 35.16 -14.06
C GLY A 412 29.48 34.28 -13.90
N LYS A 413 29.03 33.61 -14.97
CA LYS A 413 27.96 32.59 -14.89
C LYS A 413 28.50 31.24 -15.35
N LEU A 414 28.21 30.20 -14.58
CA LEU A 414 28.57 28.84 -14.99
C LEU A 414 27.62 28.38 -16.09
N GLN A 415 28.16 28.24 -17.30
CA GLN A 415 27.47 27.64 -18.43
C GLN A 415 27.71 26.14 -18.45
N ILE A 416 26.62 25.40 -18.68
CA ILE A 416 26.61 23.94 -18.74
C ILE A 416 26.30 23.53 -20.17
N SER A 417 27.20 22.78 -20.81
CA SER A 417 27.01 22.24 -22.15
C SER A 417 27.02 20.71 -22.14
N LEU A 418 26.09 20.10 -22.89
CA LEU A 418 26.02 18.64 -23.06
C LEU A 418 26.60 18.28 -24.42
N ARG A 419 27.52 17.30 -24.47
CA ARG A 419 28.09 16.89 -25.76
C ARG A 419 27.13 16.07 -26.62
N ASN A 420 26.38 15.13 -26.03
CA ASN A 420 25.53 14.17 -26.77
C ASN A 420 24.11 14.03 -26.19
N GLY A 421 23.57 15.07 -25.56
CA GLY A 421 22.24 15.06 -24.92
C GLY A 421 22.13 14.19 -23.66
N SER A 422 21.06 14.42 -22.85
CA SER A 422 20.89 13.82 -21.52
C SER A 422 20.61 12.32 -21.52
N LEU A 423 19.85 11.82 -22.50
CA LEU A 423 19.50 10.39 -22.63
C LEU A 423 20.73 9.48 -22.81
N SER A 424 21.74 9.96 -23.53
CA SER A 424 22.95 9.16 -23.81
C SER A 424 23.92 9.08 -22.62
N MET A 425 23.75 9.95 -21.62
CA MET A 425 24.50 9.93 -20.36
C MET A 425 23.92 8.90 -19.40
N TRP A 426 22.59 8.79 -19.34
CA TRP A 426 21.87 7.86 -18.47
C TRP A 426 21.59 6.51 -19.13
N SER A 427 22.29 6.16 -20.21
CA SER A 427 22.05 4.90 -20.94
C SER A 427 22.28 3.67 -20.07
N SER A 428 23.20 3.71 -19.11
CA SER A 428 23.41 2.64 -18.13
C SER A 428 22.23 2.46 -17.16
N ARG A 429 21.27 3.40 -17.16
CA ARG A 429 20.05 3.42 -16.35
C ARG A 429 18.78 3.38 -17.21
N GLY A 430 18.88 2.99 -18.48
CA GLY A 430 17.73 3.00 -19.40
C GLY A 430 17.21 4.42 -19.72
N GLY A 431 18.06 5.45 -19.56
CA GLY A 431 17.73 6.84 -19.85
C GLY A 431 17.10 7.62 -18.71
N SER A 432 16.84 7.02 -17.54
CA SER A 432 16.24 7.74 -16.40
C SER A 432 17.28 8.37 -15.47
N ILE A 433 17.01 9.62 -15.08
CA ILE A 433 17.76 10.35 -14.06
C ILE A 433 17.32 9.83 -12.69
N PRO A 434 18.24 9.35 -11.83
CA PRO A 434 17.87 8.92 -10.48
C PRO A 434 17.45 10.13 -9.62
N PRO A 435 16.39 9.99 -8.80
CA PRO A 435 16.02 11.02 -7.85
C PRO A 435 17.04 11.10 -6.69
N ALA A 436 17.18 12.27 -6.07
CA ALA A 436 18.07 12.45 -4.90
C ALA A 436 17.69 11.55 -3.71
N VAL A 437 16.40 11.26 -3.58
CA VAL A 437 15.83 10.35 -2.58
C VAL A 437 15.12 9.21 -3.32
N PRO A 438 15.41 7.94 -2.99
CA PRO A 438 14.68 6.80 -3.54
C PRO A 438 13.17 6.96 -3.33
N ILE A 439 12.37 6.42 -4.25
CA ILE A 439 10.89 6.57 -4.25
C ILE A 439 10.26 6.13 -2.92
N CYS A 440 10.84 5.12 -2.26
CA CYS A 440 10.38 4.61 -0.97
C CYS A 440 11.09 5.22 0.26
N GLY A 441 11.89 6.28 0.10
CA GLY A 441 12.78 6.78 1.15
C GLY A 441 13.93 5.81 1.49
N PHE A 442 14.97 6.29 2.18
CA PHE A 442 16.15 5.49 2.55
C PHE A 442 15.86 4.34 3.52
N ASP A 443 14.79 4.46 4.29
CA ASP A 443 14.34 3.44 5.24
C ASP A 443 13.32 2.47 4.64
N GLY A 444 12.97 2.65 3.35
CA GLY A 444 11.95 1.87 2.66
C GLY A 444 10.52 2.10 3.17
N LYS A 445 10.30 3.04 4.09
CA LYS A 445 8.98 3.30 4.71
C LYS A 445 8.18 4.41 4.03
N GLY A 446 8.81 5.13 3.10
CA GLY A 446 8.17 6.18 2.30
C GLY A 446 7.26 5.64 1.19
N CYS A 447 7.35 4.36 0.87
CA CYS A 447 6.37 3.72 0.00
C CYS A 447 5.07 3.46 0.77
N ALA A 448 3.95 3.91 0.21
CA ALA A 448 2.64 3.63 0.77
C ALA A 448 2.49 2.10 0.91
N ALA A 449 2.28 1.64 2.15
CA ALA A 449 1.96 0.24 2.41
C ALA A 449 0.79 -0.17 1.51
N SER A 450 0.83 -1.40 0.98
CA SER A 450 -0.26 -1.91 0.15
C SER A 450 -1.59 -1.70 0.89
N VAL A 451 -2.64 -1.30 0.16
CA VAL A 451 -3.97 -1.02 0.74
C VAL A 451 -4.42 -2.16 1.66
N PHE A 452 -4.05 -3.40 1.33
CA PHE A 452 -4.32 -4.59 2.14
C PHE A 452 -3.69 -4.56 3.55
N GLU A 453 -2.47 -4.07 3.72
CA GLU A 453 -1.83 -4.00 5.04
C GLU A 453 -2.37 -2.84 5.88
N MET A 454 -2.73 -1.72 5.26
CA MET A 454 -3.33 -0.58 5.97
C MET A 454 -4.77 -0.87 6.45
N TYR A 455 -5.55 -1.63 5.67
CA TYR A 455 -6.97 -1.90 5.96
C TYR A 455 -7.26 -3.31 6.46
N LYS A 456 -6.23 -4.11 6.77
CA LYS A 456 -6.37 -5.49 7.27
C LYS A 456 -7.30 -5.60 8.48
N GLY A 457 -7.19 -4.67 9.43
CA GLY A 457 -8.06 -4.61 10.60
C GLY A 457 -9.53 -4.34 10.24
N TYR A 458 -9.78 -3.40 9.33
CA TYR A 458 -11.12 -3.05 8.87
C TYR A 458 -11.76 -4.16 8.03
N LEU A 459 -10.96 -4.86 7.22
CA LEU A 459 -11.43 -6.02 6.43
C LEU A 459 -11.87 -7.18 7.33
N LEU A 460 -11.07 -7.50 8.36
CA LEU A 460 -11.41 -8.53 9.34
C LEU A 460 -12.66 -8.16 10.16
N LEU A 461 -12.79 -6.89 10.56
CA LEU A 461 -13.98 -6.37 11.23
C LEU A 461 -15.23 -6.47 10.35
N GLY A 462 -15.11 -6.14 9.06
CA GLY A 462 -16.20 -6.24 8.09
C GLY A 462 -16.68 -7.68 7.88
N ILE A 463 -15.75 -8.64 7.77
CA ILE A 463 -16.09 -10.06 7.67
C ILE A 463 -16.79 -10.56 8.93
N ALA A 464 -16.30 -10.17 10.12
CA ALA A 464 -16.92 -10.56 11.39
C ALA A 464 -18.36 -10.02 11.52
N LEU A 465 -18.59 -8.75 11.17
CA LEU A 465 -19.93 -8.14 11.15
C LEU A 465 -20.86 -8.85 10.16
N PHE A 466 -20.36 -9.19 8.97
CA PHE A 466 -21.13 -9.91 7.97
C PHE A 466 -21.58 -11.30 8.47
N VAL A 467 -20.69 -12.06 9.13
CA VAL A 467 -21.03 -13.36 9.72
C VAL A 467 -22.05 -13.24 10.86
N VAL A 468 -21.94 -12.21 11.70
CA VAL A 468 -22.91 -11.95 12.78
C VAL A 468 -24.29 -11.60 12.20
N THR A 469 -24.34 -10.77 11.15
CA THR A 469 -25.62 -10.42 10.52
C THR A 469 -26.29 -11.61 9.83
N ILE A 470 -25.53 -12.46 9.13
CA ILE A 470 -26.07 -13.68 8.51
C ILE A 470 -26.57 -14.67 9.57
N SER A 471 -25.81 -14.88 10.65
CA SER A 471 -26.23 -15.80 11.72
C SER A 471 -27.46 -15.29 12.48
N GLY A 472 -27.57 -13.98 12.72
CA GLY A 472 -28.78 -13.37 13.27
C GLY A 472 -29.99 -13.49 12.33
N SER A 473 -29.78 -13.32 11.02
CA SER A 473 -30.83 -13.43 10.00
C SER A 473 -31.39 -14.85 9.90
N THR A 474 -30.51 -15.86 9.87
CA THR A 474 -30.92 -17.27 9.79
C THR A 474 -31.65 -17.73 11.05
N PHE A 475 -31.22 -17.28 12.23
CA PHE A 475 -31.92 -17.55 13.49
C PHE A 475 -33.32 -16.92 13.51
N THR A 476 -33.44 -15.67 13.06
CA THR A 476 -34.73 -14.94 13.02
C THR A 476 -35.71 -15.60 12.06
N VAL A 477 -35.27 -15.97 10.85
CA VAL A 477 -36.11 -16.69 9.88
C VAL A 477 -36.52 -18.07 10.41
N GLY A 478 -35.60 -18.81 11.04
CA GLY A 478 -35.90 -20.09 11.68
C GLY A 478 -36.96 -19.96 12.77
N PHE A 479 -36.84 -18.94 13.63
CA PHE A 479 -37.83 -18.67 14.68
C PHE A 479 -39.21 -18.31 14.10
N LEU A 480 -39.28 -17.47 13.06
CA LEU A 480 -40.53 -17.09 12.42
C LEU A 480 -41.23 -18.28 11.74
N ILE A 481 -40.47 -19.16 11.08
CA ILE A 481 -41.00 -20.40 10.49
C ILE A 481 -41.57 -21.30 11.60
N HIS A 482 -40.85 -21.46 12.70
CA HIS A 482 -41.30 -22.25 13.84
C HIS A 482 -42.59 -21.67 14.46
N ALA A 483 -42.63 -20.36 14.69
CA ALA A 483 -43.80 -19.67 15.23
C ALA A 483 -45.03 -19.86 14.33
N LYS A 484 -44.88 -19.68 13.01
CA LYS A 484 -45.98 -19.87 12.05
C LYS A 484 -46.47 -21.31 11.96
N PHE A 485 -45.57 -22.28 12.10
CA PHE A 485 -45.92 -23.70 12.10
C PHE A 485 -46.70 -24.12 13.36
N VAL A 486 -46.36 -23.55 14.52
CA VAL A 486 -47.10 -23.77 15.77
C VAL A 486 -48.52 -23.19 15.71
N GLU A 487 -48.69 -22.00 15.12
CA GLU A 487 -50.00 -21.36 14.89
C GLU A 487 -50.93 -22.25 14.04
N GLY A 488 -50.40 -22.81 12.94
CA GLY A 488 -51.15 -23.68 12.03
C GLY A 488 -51.69 -24.96 12.70
N ARG A 489 -50.98 -25.50 13.70
CA ARG A 489 -51.42 -26.68 14.46
C ARG A 489 -52.62 -26.39 15.36
N ARG A 490 -52.73 -25.17 15.92
CA ARG A 490 -53.85 -24.76 16.79
C ARG A 490 -55.16 -24.62 16.01
N SER A 491 -55.13 -23.94 14.86
CA SER A 491 -56.32 -23.77 14.00
C SER A 491 -56.89 -25.10 13.49
N ASN A 492 -56.02 -26.08 13.22
CA ASN A 492 -56.40 -27.41 12.73
C ASN A 492 -57.19 -28.27 13.73
N MET A 493 -57.26 -27.87 15.00
CA MET A 493 -57.86 -28.63 16.11
C MET A 493 -59.06 -27.91 16.75
N SER A 494 -59.49 -26.78 16.20
CA SER A 494 -60.58 -25.93 16.72
C SER A 494 -61.97 -26.60 16.81
N TRP A 495 -62.18 -27.74 16.14
CA TRP A 495 -63.41 -28.55 16.21
C TRP A 495 -63.39 -29.57 17.36
N LYS A 496 -62.24 -29.82 18.00
CA LYS A 496 -62.13 -30.72 19.15
C LYS A 496 -62.52 -29.97 20.42
N ILE A 497 -63.54 -30.47 21.11
CA ILE A 497 -63.98 -29.94 22.39
C ILE A 497 -63.51 -30.91 23.48
N PRO A 498 -62.64 -30.48 24.42
CA PRO A 498 -62.32 -31.29 25.59
C PRO A 498 -63.59 -31.61 26.41
N PHE A 499 -63.77 -32.87 26.79
CA PHE A 499 -64.88 -33.34 27.61
C PHE A 499 -64.99 -32.56 28.93
N ALA A 500 -63.85 -32.16 29.50
CA ALA A 500 -63.79 -31.37 30.73
C ALA A 500 -64.54 -30.02 30.64
N LEU A 501 -64.69 -29.44 29.44
CA LEU A 501 -65.44 -28.19 29.24
C LEU A 501 -66.96 -28.41 29.12
N LEU A 502 -67.42 -29.66 29.01
CA LEU A 502 -68.82 -30.01 28.86
C LEU A 502 -69.44 -30.31 30.23
N THR A 503 -70.26 -29.38 30.73
CA THR A 503 -70.97 -29.58 32.00
C THR A 503 -72.38 -30.12 31.75
N LYS A 504 -72.69 -31.34 32.22
CA LYS A 504 -74.01 -31.95 32.03
C LYS A 504 -75.07 -31.21 32.86
N SER A 505 -76.13 -30.71 32.20
CA SER A 505 -77.25 -30.05 32.87
C SER A 505 -78.15 -31.09 33.54
N LYS A 506 -78.17 -31.16 34.87
CA LYS A 506 -79.16 -31.97 35.60
C LYS A 506 -80.52 -31.24 35.61
N PRO A 507 -81.64 -31.89 35.25
CA PRO A 507 -82.96 -31.27 35.42
C PRO A 507 -83.21 -31.06 36.92
N LYS A 508 -83.49 -29.82 37.34
CA LYS A 508 -83.92 -29.53 38.71
C LYS A 508 -85.21 -30.33 38.99
N ARG A 509 -85.16 -31.27 39.94
CA ARG A 509 -86.38 -31.82 40.55
C ARG A 509 -87.12 -30.64 41.20
N ALA A 510 -88.40 -30.50 40.87
CA ALA A 510 -89.25 -29.51 41.53
C ALA A 510 -89.44 -29.94 42.99
N ASP A 511 -88.72 -29.30 43.91
CA ASP A 511 -89.09 -29.33 45.32
C ASP A 511 -90.35 -28.48 45.52
N ARG A 512 -91.41 -29.10 46.03
CA ARG A 512 -92.75 -28.53 46.23
C ARG A 512 -92.85 -27.54 47.40
N THR A 513 -91.76 -26.98 47.91
CA THR A 513 -91.75 -26.25 49.20
C THR A 513 -91.20 -24.82 49.16
N ALA A 514 -91.21 -24.14 48.02
CA ALA A 514 -90.81 -22.73 47.92
C ALA A 514 -91.79 -21.87 47.09
N ALA A 515 -93.09 -22.16 47.14
CA ALA A 515 -94.13 -21.41 46.41
C ALA A 515 -94.81 -20.30 47.23
N ASN A 516 -94.31 -19.94 48.42
CA ASN A 516 -94.85 -18.84 49.21
C ASN A 516 -93.72 -18.08 49.89
N ARG A 517 -93.15 -17.10 49.18
CA ARG A 517 -92.68 -15.81 49.74
C ARG A 517 -92.11 -14.96 48.61
N SER A 518 -92.57 -13.70 48.54
CA SER A 518 -92.18 -12.62 47.61
C SER A 518 -92.85 -12.58 46.22
N ARG A 519 -94.16 -12.30 46.24
CA ARG A 519 -94.79 -11.33 45.32
C ARG A 519 -94.30 -9.93 45.73
N HIS A 520 -93.59 -9.24 44.85
CA HIS A 520 -93.58 -7.78 44.62
C HIS A 520 -92.25 -7.34 44.01
N SER A 521 -92.20 -7.26 42.67
CA SER A 521 -91.52 -6.22 41.85
C SER A 521 -91.18 -6.78 40.46
N VAL A 522 -92.18 -7.00 39.60
CA VAL A 522 -91.97 -7.15 38.14
C VAL A 522 -93.16 -6.52 37.42
N ARG A 523 -92.90 -5.42 36.70
CA ARG A 523 -93.77 -4.98 35.61
C ARG A 523 -92.91 -4.44 34.47
N SER A 524 -92.37 -5.36 33.67
CA SER A 524 -92.14 -5.16 32.23
C SER A 524 -91.72 -6.48 31.58
N ASN A 525 -92.61 -6.99 30.72
CA ASN A 525 -92.43 -8.02 29.69
C ASN A 525 -91.73 -9.33 30.08
N GLN A 526 -92.43 -10.15 30.88
CA GLN A 526 -92.26 -11.60 30.81
C GLN A 526 -92.74 -12.09 29.45
N THR A 527 -91.84 -12.23 28.47
CA THR A 527 -92.12 -13.07 27.31
C THR A 527 -92.18 -14.52 27.80
N ASN A 528 -93.34 -15.16 27.62
CA ASN A 528 -93.60 -16.57 27.84
C ASN A 528 -92.38 -17.45 27.52
N ILE A 529 -91.62 -17.84 28.55
CA ILE A 529 -90.69 -18.97 28.46
C ILE A 529 -91.60 -20.20 28.33
N SER A 530 -91.81 -20.59 27.09
CA SER A 530 -92.88 -21.47 26.62
C SER A 530 -92.92 -22.84 27.32
N SER A 531 -94.13 -23.37 27.56
CA SER A 531 -94.39 -24.77 27.93
C SER A 531 -93.61 -25.77 27.06
N LEU A 532 -93.40 -25.43 25.78
CA LEU A 532 -92.57 -26.15 24.82
C LEU A 532 -91.10 -26.29 25.24
N THR A 533 -90.51 -25.30 25.90
CA THR A 533 -89.12 -25.38 26.36
C THR A 533 -88.99 -26.33 27.54
N HIS A 534 -89.96 -26.31 28.46
CA HIS A 534 -90.03 -27.27 29.56
C HIS A 534 -90.30 -28.69 29.07
N SER A 535 -91.20 -28.88 28.09
CA SER A 535 -91.45 -30.19 27.48
C SER A 535 -90.25 -30.70 26.69
N THR A 536 -89.53 -29.81 25.98
CA THR A 536 -88.30 -30.14 25.26
C THR A 536 -87.23 -30.62 26.24
N ILE A 537 -86.95 -29.87 27.31
CA ILE A 537 -85.99 -30.27 28.34
C ILE A 537 -86.40 -31.59 29.01
N GLY A 538 -87.70 -31.80 29.27
CA GLY A 538 -88.23 -33.06 29.81
C GLY A 538 -88.15 -34.25 28.83
N SER A 539 -88.31 -34.01 27.53
CA SER A 539 -88.12 -35.00 26.47
C SER A 539 -86.65 -35.39 26.35
N LEU A 540 -85.74 -34.41 26.39
CA LEU A 540 -84.30 -34.65 26.40
C LEU A 540 -83.85 -35.40 27.67
N ALA A 541 -84.43 -35.12 28.84
CA ALA A 541 -84.12 -35.84 30.07
C ALA A 541 -84.47 -37.33 30.01
N ARG A 542 -85.45 -37.72 29.19
CA ARG A 542 -85.83 -39.13 28.95
C ARG A 542 -85.07 -39.80 27.80
N SER A 543 -84.36 -39.01 26.98
CA SER A 543 -83.63 -39.53 25.83
C SER A 543 -82.33 -40.22 26.25
N ARG A 544 -82.10 -41.45 25.77
CA ARG A 544 -80.82 -42.15 25.94
C ARG A 544 -79.74 -41.70 24.95
N ILE A 545 -80.12 -41.00 23.88
CA ILE A 545 -79.24 -40.64 22.75
C ILE A 545 -78.82 -39.17 22.82
N PHE A 546 -79.70 -38.31 23.31
CA PHE A 546 -79.48 -36.87 23.41
C PHE A 546 -79.42 -36.43 24.86
N SER A 547 -78.54 -35.49 25.17
CA SER A 547 -78.37 -34.95 26.52
C SER A 547 -78.07 -33.46 26.45
N LEU A 548 -78.53 -32.71 27.45
CA LEU A 548 -78.30 -31.27 27.55
C LEU A 548 -77.00 -30.99 28.31
N TYR A 549 -76.10 -30.24 27.70
CA TYR A 549 -74.84 -29.80 28.29
C TYR A 549 -74.72 -28.28 28.23
N SER A 550 -73.76 -27.74 28.98
CA SER A 550 -73.30 -26.36 28.89
C SER A 550 -71.87 -26.34 28.40
N TYR A 551 -71.58 -25.56 27.36
CA TYR A 551 -70.26 -25.33 26.79
C TYR A 551 -70.01 -23.83 26.71
N ASN A 552 -68.94 -23.33 27.34
CA ASN A 552 -68.63 -21.90 27.46
C ASN A 552 -69.80 -21.03 27.98
N GLY A 553 -70.62 -21.57 28.89
CA GLY A 553 -71.78 -20.88 29.47
C GLY A 553 -73.06 -20.95 28.64
N GLU A 554 -73.00 -21.45 27.40
CA GLU A 554 -74.17 -21.62 26.53
C GLU A 554 -74.69 -23.06 26.56
N LYS A 555 -76.02 -23.22 26.47
CA LYS A 555 -76.65 -24.54 26.42
C LYS A 555 -76.41 -25.18 25.05
N CYS A 556 -75.99 -26.44 25.04
CA CYS A 556 -75.77 -27.22 23.84
C CYS A 556 -76.43 -28.60 23.92
N ILE A 557 -76.86 -29.12 22.78
CA ILE A 557 -77.36 -30.50 22.65
C ILE A 557 -76.20 -31.39 22.30
N VAL A 558 -76.02 -32.43 23.09
CA VAL A 558 -75.02 -33.45 22.84
C VAL A 558 -75.70 -34.72 22.39
N ARG A 559 -75.25 -35.26 21.26
CA ARG A 559 -75.58 -36.61 20.82
C ARG A 559 -74.47 -37.56 21.22
N SER A 560 -74.80 -38.57 22.03
CA SER A 560 -73.87 -39.62 22.42
C SER A 560 -73.84 -40.73 21.36
N PHE A 561 -72.64 -41.10 20.94
CA PHE A 561 -72.37 -42.35 20.25
C PHE A 561 -71.85 -43.36 21.28
N GLY A 562 -72.01 -44.67 21.02
CA GLY A 562 -71.68 -45.72 22.00
C GLY A 562 -70.20 -45.76 22.42
N SER A 563 -69.91 -46.58 23.44
CA SER A 563 -68.60 -46.68 24.08
C SER A 563 -67.48 -47.13 23.14
N THR A 564 -66.30 -46.65 23.49
CA THR A 564 -65.00 -46.70 22.81
C THR A 564 -64.47 -48.12 22.59
N THR A 565 -64.76 -48.72 21.44
CA THR A 565 -63.85 -49.73 20.87
C THR A 565 -63.06 -49.04 19.76
N MET A 566 -61.82 -48.68 20.11
CA MET A 566 -60.81 -47.99 19.30
C MET A 566 -61.02 -46.49 19.12
N ALA A 567 -60.23 -45.72 19.87
CA ALA A 567 -59.69 -44.45 19.43
C ALA A 567 -58.89 -44.66 18.12
N LYS A 568 -59.59 -44.93 17.01
CA LYS A 568 -59.01 -44.75 15.69
C LYS A 568 -58.72 -43.27 15.60
N ALA A 569 -57.43 -42.92 15.50
CA ALA A 569 -57.04 -41.59 15.07
C ALA A 569 -57.91 -41.25 13.84
N LEU A 570 -58.72 -40.21 13.97
CA LEU A 570 -59.61 -39.78 12.90
C LEU A 570 -58.76 -39.60 11.64
N THR A 571 -59.22 -40.15 10.52
CA THR A 571 -58.49 -39.96 9.26
C THR A 571 -58.47 -38.47 8.90
N MET A 572 -57.53 -38.06 8.06
CA MET A 572 -57.45 -36.68 7.56
C MET A 572 -58.79 -36.23 6.96
N ALA A 573 -59.51 -37.12 6.26
CA ALA A 573 -60.84 -36.86 5.72
C ALA A 573 -61.91 -36.64 6.80
N GLN A 574 -61.91 -37.44 7.88
CA GLN A 574 -62.86 -37.28 8.98
C GLN A 574 -62.62 -35.99 9.78
N MET A 575 -61.34 -35.63 9.98
CA MET A 575 -60.99 -34.34 10.59
C MET A 575 -61.36 -33.16 9.70
N ALA A 576 -61.18 -33.27 8.37
CA ALA A 576 -61.60 -32.26 7.41
C ALA A 576 -63.14 -32.09 7.42
N GLU A 577 -63.91 -33.18 7.47
CA GLU A 577 -65.38 -33.11 7.60
C GLU A 577 -65.79 -32.34 8.86
N CYS A 578 -65.18 -32.62 10.02
CA CYS A 578 -65.46 -31.91 11.28
C CYS A 578 -65.12 -30.42 11.21
N ARG A 579 -64.00 -30.06 10.56
CA ARG A 579 -63.60 -28.65 10.33
C ARG A 579 -64.63 -27.95 9.46
N THR A 580 -64.98 -28.55 8.33
CA THR A 580 -65.97 -28.02 7.40
C THR A 580 -67.32 -27.80 8.10
N MET A 581 -67.79 -28.78 8.87
CA MET A 581 -69.03 -28.64 9.64
C MET A 581 -68.98 -27.52 10.69
N ARG A 582 -67.85 -27.31 11.36
CA ARG A 582 -67.67 -26.23 12.34
C ARG A 582 -67.69 -24.84 11.70
N LEU A 583 -67.30 -24.74 10.43
CA LEU A 583 -67.32 -23.52 9.63
C LEU A 583 -68.68 -23.20 9.01
N PHE A 584 -69.64 -24.13 9.04
CA PHE A 584 -70.97 -23.88 8.50
C PHE A 584 -71.71 -22.85 9.36
N ASP A 585 -72.08 -21.76 8.71
CA ASP A 585 -72.88 -20.69 9.28
C ASP A 585 -73.98 -20.31 8.28
N HIS A 586 -75.21 -20.72 8.58
CA HIS A 586 -76.38 -20.49 7.75
C HIS A 586 -77.63 -20.40 8.63
N GLU A 587 -78.60 -19.56 8.24
CA GLU A 587 -79.78 -19.28 9.07
C GLU A 587 -80.61 -20.53 9.35
N ASN A 588 -80.78 -21.43 8.36
CA ASN A 588 -81.61 -22.64 8.49
C ASN A 588 -80.83 -23.94 8.72
N VAL A 589 -79.55 -23.83 9.11
CA VAL A 589 -78.72 -24.99 9.47
C VAL A 589 -78.25 -24.82 10.91
N ASN A 590 -78.37 -25.87 11.72
CA ASN A 590 -77.97 -25.78 13.13
C ASN A 590 -76.46 -25.83 13.26
N ARG A 591 -75.90 -24.94 14.08
CA ARG A 591 -74.45 -24.80 14.24
C ARG A 591 -73.86 -26.04 14.92
N PHE A 592 -72.92 -26.68 14.23
CA PHE A 592 -72.11 -27.74 14.79
C PHE A 592 -70.98 -27.13 15.62
N LEU A 593 -70.95 -27.45 16.92
CA LEU A 593 -69.94 -26.91 17.82
C LEU A 593 -68.68 -27.77 17.83
N GLY A 594 -68.77 -29.09 17.70
CA GLY A 594 -67.57 -29.91 17.64
C GLY A 594 -67.78 -31.33 18.11
N LEU A 595 -66.67 -32.07 18.18
CA LEU A 595 -66.62 -33.42 18.75
C LEU A 595 -65.79 -33.42 20.03
N SER A 596 -66.32 -34.06 21.07
CA SER A 596 -65.51 -34.53 22.20
C SER A 596 -65.23 -36.01 22.02
N LEU A 597 -63.94 -36.36 22.07
CA LEU A 597 -63.40 -37.69 21.79
C LEU A 597 -62.70 -38.30 23.01
N ASP A 598 -62.43 -37.47 24.01
CA ASP A 598 -61.67 -37.74 25.24
C ASP A 598 -62.55 -38.23 26.40
N GLY A 599 -63.88 -38.17 26.24
CA GLY A 599 -64.84 -38.68 27.21
C GLY A 599 -65.11 -40.19 27.08
N PRO A 600 -65.98 -40.75 27.96
CA PRO A 600 -66.35 -42.18 27.94
C PRO A 600 -67.11 -42.59 26.66
N ASN A 601 -67.72 -41.64 25.98
CA ASN A 601 -68.44 -41.81 24.72
C ASN A 601 -67.98 -40.72 23.74
N VAL A 602 -68.04 -40.98 22.44
CA VAL A 602 -67.89 -39.91 21.44
C VAL A 602 -69.13 -39.02 21.46
N LEU A 603 -68.93 -37.73 21.68
CA LEU A 603 -70.00 -36.75 21.85
C LEU A 603 -69.98 -35.74 20.70
N ALA A 604 -71.06 -35.68 19.92
CA ALA A 604 -71.25 -34.62 18.94
C ALA A 604 -72.06 -33.48 19.56
N VAL A 605 -71.48 -32.29 19.57
CA VAL A 605 -72.01 -31.10 20.24
C VAL A 605 -72.63 -30.17 19.21
N TRP A 606 -73.90 -29.82 19.41
CA TRP A 606 -74.73 -28.97 18.56
C TRP A 606 -75.33 -27.84 19.37
N ASN A 607 -75.68 -26.73 18.73
CA ASN A 607 -76.36 -25.64 19.43
C ASN A 607 -77.77 -26.05 19.91
N PHE A 608 -78.20 -25.55 21.07
CA PHE A 608 -79.51 -25.88 21.66
C PHE A 608 -80.64 -25.04 21.07
N CYS A 609 -81.61 -25.71 20.46
CA CYS A 609 -82.84 -25.10 19.96
C CYS A 609 -83.95 -25.26 21.01
N MET A 610 -84.40 -24.13 21.58
CA MET A 610 -85.22 -24.10 22.80
C MET A 610 -86.65 -24.63 22.63
N ARG A 611 -87.17 -24.77 21.40
CA ARG A 611 -88.56 -25.16 21.12
C ARG A 611 -88.71 -26.60 20.61
N GLY A 612 -87.63 -27.38 20.66
CA GLY A 612 -87.65 -28.79 20.25
C GLY A 612 -87.63 -28.94 18.74
N SER A 613 -88.07 -30.10 18.25
CA SER A 613 -88.15 -30.40 16.83
C SER A 613 -89.51 -30.08 16.23
N ILE A 614 -89.60 -29.98 14.90
CA ILE A 614 -90.88 -29.91 14.17
C ILE A 614 -91.81 -31.04 14.64
N ARG A 615 -91.28 -32.25 14.85
CA ARG A 615 -92.06 -33.37 15.39
C ARG A 615 -92.64 -33.09 16.77
N ASP A 616 -91.86 -32.51 17.68
CA ASP A 616 -92.32 -32.21 19.05
C ASP A 616 -93.38 -31.10 19.04
N VAL A 617 -93.19 -30.10 18.17
CA VAL A 617 -94.13 -29.01 17.96
C VAL A 617 -95.42 -29.53 17.34
N ILE A 618 -95.35 -30.33 16.27
CA ILE A 618 -96.48 -31.05 15.68
C ILE A 618 -97.21 -31.84 16.75
N LEU A 619 -96.54 -32.62 17.60
CA LEU A 619 -97.23 -33.43 18.62
C LEU A 619 -97.82 -32.60 19.78
N SER A 620 -97.45 -31.33 19.92
CA SER A 620 -98.00 -30.45 20.96
C SER A 620 -99.37 -29.87 20.55
N GLU A 621 -100.22 -29.55 21.52
CA GLU A 621 -101.49 -28.82 21.30
C GLU A 621 -101.28 -27.30 21.14
N ASN A 622 -100.09 -26.86 20.68
CA ASN A 622 -99.77 -25.44 20.62
C ASN A 622 -100.49 -24.75 19.45
N ALA A 623 -101.16 -23.64 19.75
CA ALA A 623 -101.90 -22.83 18.77
C ALA A 623 -101.04 -22.33 17.59
N MET A 624 -99.74 -22.07 17.79
CA MET A 624 -98.84 -21.61 16.71
C MET A 624 -98.65 -22.63 15.59
N VAL A 625 -98.89 -23.92 15.85
CA VAL A 625 -98.74 -24.99 14.85
C VAL A 625 -99.87 -24.99 13.84
N LYS A 626 -100.99 -24.33 14.16
CA LYS A 626 -102.13 -24.15 13.26
C LYS A 626 -102.01 -22.89 12.39
N ASP A 627 -100.96 -22.09 12.60
CA ASP A 627 -100.72 -20.88 11.81
C ASP A 627 -100.15 -21.24 10.44
N VAL A 628 -100.89 -20.88 9.38
CA VAL A 628 -100.48 -21.08 7.99
C VAL A 628 -99.16 -20.37 7.68
N ILE A 629 -98.91 -19.21 8.31
CA ILE A 629 -97.70 -18.42 8.10
C ILE A 629 -96.47 -19.17 8.62
N PHE A 630 -96.56 -19.77 9.81
CA PHE A 630 -95.47 -20.58 10.37
C PHE A 630 -95.13 -21.78 9.49
N ILE A 631 -96.14 -22.41 8.89
CA ILE A 631 -95.93 -23.57 8.02
C ILE A 631 -95.27 -23.16 6.71
N GLN A 632 -95.72 -22.07 6.09
CA GLN A 632 -95.08 -21.52 4.90
C GLN A 632 -93.63 -21.11 5.16
N SER A 633 -93.36 -20.48 6.30
CA SER A 633 -91.98 -20.15 6.70
C SER A 633 -91.17 -21.43 6.95
N ALA A 634 -91.70 -22.41 7.67
CA ALA A 634 -91.00 -23.67 7.94
C ALA A 634 -90.65 -24.45 6.66
N ILE A 635 -91.55 -24.48 5.67
CA ILE A 635 -91.29 -25.10 4.36
C ILE A 635 -90.14 -24.36 3.64
N LYS A 636 -90.22 -23.02 3.58
CA LYS A 636 -89.18 -22.19 2.96
C LYS A 636 -87.82 -22.40 3.62
N GLU A 637 -87.78 -22.34 4.95
CA GLU A 637 -86.56 -22.51 5.74
C GLU A 637 -85.95 -23.91 5.59
N LEU A 638 -86.79 -24.96 5.49
CA LEU A 638 -86.32 -26.32 5.19
C LEU A 638 -85.71 -26.41 3.79
N CYS A 639 -86.34 -25.80 2.78
CA CYS A 639 -85.81 -25.76 1.42
C CYS A 639 -84.45 -25.05 1.38
N GLU A 640 -84.33 -23.88 2.02
CA GLU A 640 -83.08 -23.10 2.08
C GLU A 640 -81.98 -23.88 2.83
N GLY A 641 -82.31 -24.53 3.93
CA GLY A 641 -81.37 -25.36 4.69
C GLY A 641 -80.87 -26.58 3.91
N ILE A 642 -81.75 -27.29 3.20
CA ILE A 642 -81.37 -28.43 2.36
C ILE A 642 -80.56 -27.96 1.15
N HIS A 643 -80.95 -26.86 0.53
CA HIS A 643 -80.22 -26.27 -0.60
C HIS A 643 -78.78 -25.92 -0.20
N PHE A 644 -78.58 -25.28 0.95
CA PHE A 644 -77.24 -25.02 1.50
C PHE A 644 -76.45 -26.31 1.69
N LEU A 645 -77.03 -27.33 2.34
CA LEU A 645 -76.34 -28.60 2.58
C LEU A 645 -75.98 -29.32 1.27
N HIS A 646 -76.85 -29.27 0.26
CA HIS A 646 -76.64 -29.87 -1.06
C HIS A 646 -75.52 -29.21 -1.85
N ASN A 647 -75.30 -27.91 -1.65
CA ASN A 647 -74.21 -27.15 -2.29
C ASN A 647 -72.94 -27.07 -1.44
N SER A 648 -73.01 -27.51 -0.17
CA SER A 648 -71.85 -27.60 0.71
C SER A 648 -70.96 -28.82 0.41
N PRO A 649 -69.71 -28.89 0.91
CA PRO A 649 -68.87 -30.08 0.77
C PRO A 649 -69.46 -31.37 1.37
N LEU A 650 -70.49 -31.27 2.24
CA LEU A 650 -71.22 -32.46 2.69
C LEU A 650 -72.10 -33.04 1.60
N GLN A 651 -72.60 -32.26 0.64
CA GLN A 651 -73.48 -32.69 -0.46
C GLN A 651 -74.87 -33.20 -0.08
N PHE A 652 -75.11 -33.77 1.10
CA PHE A 652 -76.43 -34.27 1.52
C PHE A 652 -76.49 -34.51 3.04
N HIS A 653 -77.70 -34.46 3.60
CA HIS A 653 -78.00 -34.76 5.00
C HIS A 653 -78.02 -36.27 5.27
N GLY A 654 -78.73 -37.04 4.42
CA GLY A 654 -78.72 -38.51 4.34
C GLY A 654 -79.54 -39.27 5.38
N ARG A 655 -79.95 -38.62 6.48
CA ARG A 655 -80.90 -39.16 7.47
C ARG A 655 -81.87 -38.09 7.96
N LEU A 656 -82.46 -37.31 7.05
CA LEU A 656 -83.37 -36.19 7.37
C LEU A 656 -84.72 -36.71 7.90
N LYS A 657 -85.23 -36.07 8.96
CA LYS A 657 -86.49 -36.40 9.64
C LYS A 657 -87.09 -35.17 10.29
N SER A 658 -88.38 -35.18 10.58
CA SER A 658 -89.02 -34.10 11.34
C SER A 658 -88.40 -33.89 12.74
N SER A 659 -87.84 -34.94 13.35
CA SER A 659 -87.10 -34.84 14.63
C SER A 659 -85.71 -34.20 14.52
N ALA A 660 -85.16 -34.09 13.30
CA ALA A 660 -83.86 -33.47 13.02
C ALA A 660 -83.99 -31.98 12.67
N CYS A 661 -85.21 -31.52 12.37
CA CYS A 661 -85.51 -30.13 12.06
C CYS A 661 -85.89 -29.44 13.38
N LEU A 662 -84.95 -28.67 13.95
CA LEU A 662 -85.11 -28.07 15.27
C LEU A 662 -85.58 -26.62 15.15
N ILE A 663 -86.30 -26.12 16.16
CA ILE A 663 -86.85 -24.77 16.16
C ILE A 663 -86.15 -23.93 17.25
N ASN A 664 -85.50 -22.84 16.83
CA ASN A 664 -84.79 -21.95 17.74
C ASN A 664 -85.77 -21.06 18.56
N ASP A 665 -85.20 -20.17 19.36
CA ASP A 665 -85.86 -19.14 20.16
C ASP A 665 -86.53 -18.02 19.33
N ARG A 666 -86.32 -17.97 18.01
CA ARG A 666 -86.99 -17.07 17.06
C ARG A 666 -88.01 -17.75 16.13
N TRP A 667 -88.36 -19.00 16.40
CA TRP A 667 -89.29 -19.81 15.59
C TRP A 667 -88.78 -20.17 14.19
N GLN A 668 -87.47 -20.07 13.98
CA GLN A 668 -86.82 -20.50 12.74
C GLN A 668 -86.45 -21.98 12.81
N VAL A 669 -86.70 -22.69 11.72
CA VAL A 669 -86.32 -24.07 11.51
C VAL A 669 -84.85 -24.16 11.13
N LYS A 670 -84.10 -24.96 11.90
CA LYS A 670 -82.70 -25.27 11.72
C LYS A 670 -82.50 -26.78 11.55
N ILE A 671 -81.98 -27.17 10.40
CA ILE A 671 -81.64 -28.56 10.10
C ILE A 671 -80.43 -28.96 10.94
N SER A 672 -80.61 -29.95 11.81
CA SER A 672 -79.58 -30.43 12.73
C SER A 672 -79.17 -31.85 12.41
N TYR A 673 -78.03 -32.27 12.96
CA TYR A 673 -77.56 -33.65 12.84
C TYR A 673 -77.24 -34.07 11.40
N PHE A 674 -76.73 -33.16 10.57
CA PHE A 674 -76.08 -33.50 9.30
C PHE A 674 -74.65 -34.00 9.52
N GLY A 675 -73.99 -34.51 8.47
CA GLY A 675 -72.59 -34.96 8.52
C GLY A 675 -72.32 -36.12 9.48
N LEU A 676 -71.05 -36.36 9.82
CA LEU A 676 -70.59 -37.44 10.72
C LEU A 676 -71.09 -38.82 10.28
N ARG A 677 -71.07 -39.09 8.97
CA ARG A 677 -71.60 -40.32 8.38
C ARG A 677 -70.91 -41.56 8.95
N TRP A 678 -69.61 -41.45 9.13
CA TRP A 678 -68.75 -42.48 9.72
C TRP A 678 -69.09 -42.80 11.19
N LEU A 679 -69.69 -41.88 11.95
CA LEU A 679 -70.23 -42.18 13.29
C LEU A 679 -71.64 -42.77 13.24
N LYS A 680 -72.39 -42.47 12.19
CA LYS A 680 -73.79 -42.90 12.04
C LYS A 680 -73.92 -44.28 11.41
N SER A 681 -72.96 -44.70 10.59
CA SER A 681 -72.92 -46.02 9.96
C SER A 681 -72.86 -47.16 10.98
N SER A 682 -72.26 -46.94 12.14
CA SER A 682 -72.23 -47.91 13.25
C SER A 682 -73.57 -48.07 13.97
N GLN A 683 -74.60 -47.27 13.66
CA GLN A 683 -75.92 -47.34 14.28
C GLN A 683 -76.92 -48.04 13.37
N LYS A 684 -77.51 -49.15 13.85
CA LYS A 684 -78.61 -49.86 13.19
C LYS A 684 -79.88 -48.98 13.10
N TYR A 685 -80.58 -49.05 11.97
CA TYR A 685 -81.88 -48.38 11.81
C TYR A 685 -82.93 -49.09 12.70
N ARG A 686 -83.73 -48.32 13.45
CA ARG A 686 -84.91 -48.86 14.15
C ARG A 686 -86.05 -49.02 13.15
N ALA A 687 -87.02 -49.90 13.43
CA ALA A 687 -88.18 -50.10 12.55
C ALA A 687 -88.88 -48.77 12.18
N LYS A 688 -89.09 -47.87 13.15
CA LYS A 688 -89.66 -46.52 12.92
C LYS A 688 -88.80 -45.59 12.07
N ASP A 689 -87.51 -45.84 12.00
CA ASP A 689 -86.55 -45.05 11.26
C ASP A 689 -86.53 -45.41 9.76
N LEU A 690 -87.06 -46.59 9.39
CA LEU A 690 -87.19 -47.07 8.00
C LEU A 690 -88.24 -46.29 7.21
N LEU A 691 -89.26 -45.74 7.88
CA LEU A 691 -90.29 -44.89 7.27
C LEU A 691 -89.73 -43.62 6.60
N TRP A 692 -88.53 -43.23 7.02
CA TRP A 692 -87.82 -42.04 6.55
C TRP A 692 -86.74 -42.39 5.53
N LEU A 693 -86.74 -43.61 4.98
CA LEU A 693 -85.86 -43.98 3.89
C LEU A 693 -86.63 -43.92 2.58
N SER A 694 -85.98 -43.38 1.57
CA SER A 694 -86.49 -43.39 0.21
C SER A 694 -86.61 -44.81 -0.35
N PRO A 695 -87.49 -45.07 -1.32
CA PRO A 695 -87.64 -46.42 -1.91
C PRO A 695 -86.31 -46.98 -2.44
N GLU A 696 -85.45 -46.15 -3.01
CA GLU A 696 -84.11 -46.53 -3.47
C GLU A 696 -83.18 -46.93 -2.33
N GLN A 697 -83.28 -46.29 -1.17
CA GLN A 697 -82.53 -46.64 0.03
C GLN A 697 -83.02 -47.94 0.66
N LEU A 698 -84.34 -48.15 0.69
CA LEU A 698 -84.94 -49.38 1.21
C LEU A 698 -84.58 -50.61 0.36
N ARG A 699 -84.57 -50.48 -0.97
CA ARG A 699 -84.14 -51.56 -1.88
C ARG A 699 -82.68 -51.95 -1.62
N LYS A 700 -81.79 -50.97 -1.50
CA LYS A 700 -80.35 -51.19 -1.24
C LYS A 700 -80.07 -51.78 0.15
N MET A 701 -80.97 -51.56 1.12
CA MET A 701 -80.85 -52.12 2.46
C MET A 701 -80.98 -53.65 2.48
N GLY A 702 -81.65 -54.25 1.48
CA GLY A 702 -81.73 -55.69 1.32
C GLY A 702 -80.39 -56.35 1.00
N ASP A 703 -79.47 -55.61 0.35
CA ASP A 703 -78.19 -56.11 -0.14
C ASP A 703 -76.99 -55.71 0.75
N SER A 704 -77.11 -54.66 1.58
CA SER A 704 -76.04 -54.18 2.45
C SER A 704 -76.57 -53.55 3.75
N GLU A 705 -75.89 -53.81 4.87
CA GLU A 705 -76.21 -53.21 6.19
C GLU A 705 -75.95 -51.68 6.22
N ILE A 706 -75.16 -51.13 5.28
CA ILE A 706 -74.80 -49.71 5.23
C ILE A 706 -75.45 -49.03 4.03
N VAL A 707 -76.48 -48.22 4.29
CA VAL A 707 -77.17 -47.43 3.27
C VAL A 707 -76.67 -45.99 3.29
N GLU A 708 -76.01 -45.57 2.22
CA GLU A 708 -75.61 -44.17 2.01
C GLU A 708 -76.80 -43.28 1.63
N GLY A 709 -76.76 -42.03 2.08
CA GLY A 709 -77.72 -41.01 1.67
C GLY A 709 -77.42 -40.43 0.29
N SER A 710 -78.35 -39.68 -0.27
CA SER A 710 -78.17 -38.98 -1.54
C SER A 710 -79.00 -37.68 -1.55
N LYS A 711 -78.71 -36.75 -2.47
CA LYS A 711 -79.52 -35.55 -2.65
C LYS A 711 -81.00 -35.89 -2.94
N PRO A 712 -81.32 -36.81 -3.88
CA PRO A 712 -82.71 -37.23 -4.11
C PRO A 712 -83.40 -37.82 -2.87
N SER A 713 -82.67 -38.59 -2.06
CA SER A 713 -83.19 -39.16 -0.81
C SER A 713 -83.58 -38.08 0.21
N ASP A 714 -82.81 -37.00 0.32
CA ASP A 714 -83.18 -35.86 1.16
C ASP A 714 -84.44 -35.16 0.66
N ILE A 715 -84.62 -35.03 -0.67
CA ILE A 715 -85.84 -34.43 -1.25
C ILE A 715 -87.07 -35.29 -0.97
N TYR A 716 -86.94 -36.62 -1.09
CA TYR A 716 -88.02 -37.55 -0.73
C TYR A 716 -88.42 -37.41 0.74
N THR A 717 -87.45 -37.41 1.64
CA THR A 717 -87.71 -37.27 3.09
C THR A 717 -88.25 -35.89 3.46
N MET A 718 -87.82 -34.83 2.77
CA MET A 718 -88.37 -33.49 2.91
C MET A 718 -89.85 -33.44 2.51
N ALA A 719 -90.24 -34.10 1.42
CA ALA A 719 -91.65 -34.22 1.01
C ALA A 719 -92.51 -34.95 2.06
N LEU A 720 -91.95 -35.97 2.74
CA LEU A 720 -92.62 -36.63 3.87
C LEU A 720 -92.83 -35.67 5.06
N ILE A 721 -91.85 -34.82 5.36
CA ILE A 721 -91.98 -33.80 6.42
C ILE A 721 -93.07 -32.80 6.05
N PHE A 722 -93.14 -32.34 4.80
CA PHE A 722 -94.21 -31.43 4.35
C PHE A 722 -95.58 -32.07 4.49
N THR A 723 -95.70 -33.36 4.17
CA THR A 723 -96.94 -34.12 4.35
C THR A 723 -97.31 -34.25 5.82
N GLU A 724 -96.35 -34.54 6.72
CA GLU A 724 -96.57 -34.61 8.17
C GLU A 724 -97.08 -33.27 8.74
N VAL A 725 -96.53 -32.15 8.25
CA VAL A 725 -96.96 -30.80 8.64
C VAL A 725 -98.37 -30.50 8.09
N GLN A 726 -98.66 -30.85 6.83
CA GLN A 726 -99.93 -30.52 6.17
C GLN A 726 -101.11 -31.35 6.67
N ILE A 727 -100.94 -32.64 6.96
CA ILE A 727 -102.02 -33.53 7.44
C ILE A 727 -102.60 -33.04 8.78
N LYS A 728 -101.75 -32.51 9.67
CA LYS A 728 -102.19 -32.03 10.99
C LYS A 728 -102.96 -30.69 10.93
N ILE A 729 -102.97 -30.00 9.80
CA ILE A 729 -103.82 -28.81 9.58
C ILE A 729 -105.28 -29.23 9.37
N LYS A 730 -105.50 -30.40 8.77
CA LYS A 730 -106.83 -30.91 8.39
C LYS A 730 -107.53 -31.71 9.49
N GLN A 731 -106.81 -32.10 10.54
CA GLN A 731 -107.32 -32.75 11.76
C GLN A 731 -107.41 -31.72 12.90
#